data_AF-A0A383RBE9-F1
#
_entry.id   AF-A0A383RBE9-F1
#
_cell.length_a   1.000
_cell.length_b   1.000
_cell.length_c   1.000
_cell.angle_alpha   90.00
_cell.angle_beta   90.00
_cell.angle_gamma   90.00
#
_symmetry.space_group_name_H-M   'P 1'
#
loop_
_entity.id
_entity.type
_entity.pdbx_description
1 polymer ?
#
loop_
_entity_poly.entity_id
_entity_poly.type
_entity_poly.pdbx_seq_one_letter_code
_entity_poly.pdbx_strand_id
1 'polypeptide(L)'
;MKYFCSNQRRRGVVSTHSEINGIDFLEVVDARDMPIAQRQRTLHLHFINPLTITLSTQNFLITGGERIKHIKVTDVRPGVDNSILEIRVAEPGDFSTYTLSVVQDTDQLQPPGGFDALLSSVEFSFKMECANDFDCKQSVVCPPENQQEPIINYLAKDYASFRRVILDRLAMLIPQWQESHPADMGITLVELLSYVGDYLSYQQDAIAIEAYPGTARRRISMRRHARLVDYPMHDGCNSRVWVQIQVSNDLTLPVQTQLLTRSINQVKEPLVTKDSHEYMQMLSQGAEVFESMEEAHLFAAHNMLKFYTWGDRECCLPAGSTRATLLGKLPKLRVGDVLIFQEKLGPNTGTEGDANLAKRCVVRLTGVTANQDPLGGFFLTPPSSDPIEVTEITWAEADALPFALCLSARTDAEHGNKYITDVSIALGNVFLADHGRTICQSLGYVPPAQMAFVQQSGSTCQLNVPVLVPPHFRPQLKHGPLTQQCRVTRITSTAGTLLSAGRRHQKTMFFDPLAPASDAMQCDFRLATPAICVSDSSCTRWDVQRDLLASDAFDKHFLAEVEDNGLATIRFGDDIYGMRPRPDTDQSKPCWVATYRIGNGTAGNVGAGALAYIDSEDSSIIAVTNPLPAQGGSILRVWSMYA
;
A
#
# COMPACT_ATOMS: atom_id res chain seq x y z
N MET A 1 -47.34 -77.41 1.63
CA MET A 1 -47.93 -76.26 0.90
C MET A 1 -47.34 -76.21 -0.51
N LYS A 2 -48.17 -75.96 -1.55
CA LYS A 2 -47.81 -76.14 -2.97
C LYS A 2 -47.44 -74.82 -3.65
N TYR A 3 -46.26 -74.75 -4.26
CA TYR A 3 -45.79 -73.60 -5.04
C TYR A 3 -45.95 -73.86 -6.53
N PHE A 4 -46.78 -73.07 -7.21
CA PHE A 4 -47.05 -73.22 -8.64
C PHE A 4 -46.16 -72.28 -9.47
N CYS A 5 -45.80 -72.69 -10.68
CA CYS A 5 -45.25 -71.77 -11.67
C CYS A 5 -46.28 -70.68 -12.03
N SER A 6 -45.83 -69.45 -12.20
CA SER A 6 -46.65 -68.23 -12.33
C SER A 6 -47.51 -68.16 -13.62
N ASN A 7 -47.28 -69.03 -14.61
CA ASN A 7 -47.96 -68.99 -15.92
C ASN A 7 -48.95 -70.15 -16.11
N GLN A 8 -50.15 -70.02 -15.52
CA GLN A 8 -51.20 -71.05 -15.57
C GLN A 8 -51.71 -71.35 -16.99
N ARG A 9 -51.70 -70.38 -17.92
CA ARG A 9 -52.11 -70.61 -19.32
C ARG A 9 -51.13 -71.52 -20.06
N ARG A 10 -49.82 -71.30 -19.88
CA ARG A 10 -48.77 -72.15 -20.47
C ARG A 10 -48.80 -73.56 -19.87
N ARG A 11 -49.07 -73.67 -18.57
CA ARG A 11 -49.29 -74.96 -17.88
C ARG A 11 -50.40 -75.80 -18.54
N GLY A 12 -51.54 -75.17 -18.85
CA GLY A 12 -52.66 -75.84 -19.53
C GLY A 12 -52.28 -76.39 -20.91
N VAL A 13 -51.45 -75.68 -21.67
CA VAL A 13 -50.98 -76.14 -22.99
C VAL A 13 -49.96 -77.27 -22.87
N VAL A 14 -49.07 -77.22 -21.88
CA VAL A 14 -48.07 -78.29 -21.66
C VAL A 14 -48.75 -79.59 -21.16
N SER A 15 -49.84 -79.49 -20.40
CA SER A 15 -50.60 -80.67 -19.95
C SER A 15 -51.28 -81.47 -21.08
N THR A 16 -51.40 -80.90 -22.28
CA THR A 16 -52.00 -81.58 -23.45
C THR A 16 -50.95 -82.12 -24.44
N HIS A 17 -49.66 -81.86 -24.21
CA HIS A 17 -48.55 -82.35 -25.03
C HIS A 17 -47.82 -83.51 -24.35
N SER A 18 -47.51 -84.59 -25.08
CA SER A 18 -46.79 -85.76 -24.55
C SER A 18 -45.27 -85.63 -24.59
N GLU A 19 -44.72 -84.70 -25.38
CA GLU A 19 -43.28 -84.54 -25.61
C GLU A 19 -42.62 -83.46 -24.73
N ILE A 20 -43.41 -82.57 -24.12
CA ILE A 20 -42.92 -81.46 -23.31
C ILE A 20 -43.46 -81.59 -21.89
N ASN A 21 -42.58 -81.44 -20.91
CA ASN A 21 -42.91 -81.47 -19.49
C ASN A 21 -42.50 -80.16 -18.79
N GLY A 22 -42.98 -79.98 -17.57
CA GLY A 22 -42.67 -78.84 -16.73
C GLY A 22 -43.04 -79.12 -15.29
N ILE A 23 -42.58 -78.27 -14.38
CA ILE A 23 -42.95 -78.33 -12.96
C ILE A 23 -44.41 -77.86 -12.85
N ASP A 24 -45.26 -78.68 -12.23
CA ASP A 24 -46.63 -78.30 -11.88
C ASP A 24 -46.61 -77.51 -10.56
N PHE A 25 -46.08 -78.15 -9.52
CA PHE A 25 -45.80 -77.50 -8.25
C PHE A 25 -44.68 -78.16 -7.45
N LEU A 26 -44.10 -77.39 -6.53
CA LEU A 26 -43.14 -77.87 -5.54
C LEU A 26 -43.78 -77.84 -4.15
N GLU A 27 -43.55 -78.89 -3.36
CA GLU A 27 -43.96 -78.96 -1.96
C GLU A 27 -42.75 -79.17 -1.05
N VAL A 28 -42.63 -78.34 -0.01
CA VAL A 28 -41.62 -78.49 1.04
C VAL A 28 -42.22 -79.34 2.15
N VAL A 29 -41.57 -80.45 2.50
CA VAL A 29 -42.06 -81.37 3.54
C VAL A 29 -41.58 -80.89 4.91
N ASP A 30 -42.54 -80.57 5.78
CA ASP A 30 -42.29 -80.10 7.15
C ASP A 30 -43.30 -80.67 8.16
N ALA A 31 -43.22 -81.98 8.43
CA ALA A 31 -44.12 -82.63 9.37
C ALA A 31 -43.57 -82.56 10.82
N ARG A 32 -44.45 -82.28 11.81
CA ARG A 32 -44.07 -82.06 13.22
C ARG A 32 -43.52 -83.31 13.92
N ASP A 33 -43.82 -84.47 13.37
CA ASP A 33 -43.42 -85.82 13.79
C ASP A 33 -42.07 -86.27 13.19
N MET A 34 -41.47 -85.50 12.27
CA MET A 34 -40.13 -85.78 11.74
C MET A 34 -39.01 -85.29 12.69
N PRO A 35 -37.86 -85.99 12.74
CA PRO A 35 -36.67 -85.50 13.43
C PRO A 35 -36.28 -84.11 12.94
N ILE A 36 -35.93 -83.20 13.85
CA ILE A 36 -35.58 -81.80 13.55
C ILE A 36 -34.51 -81.69 12.46
N ALA A 37 -33.56 -82.63 12.41
CA ALA A 37 -32.50 -82.67 11.40
C ALA A 37 -33.01 -82.93 9.96
N GLN A 38 -34.22 -83.45 9.78
CA GLN A 38 -34.81 -83.79 8.48
C GLN A 38 -35.94 -82.85 8.05
N ARG A 39 -36.45 -82.02 8.96
CA ARG A 39 -37.50 -81.04 8.68
C ARG A 39 -37.01 -80.02 7.63
N GLN A 40 -37.87 -79.70 6.65
CA GLN A 40 -37.60 -78.70 5.60
C GLN A 40 -36.38 -79.00 4.71
N ARG A 41 -35.89 -80.25 4.69
CA ARG A 41 -34.80 -80.68 3.80
C ARG A 41 -35.26 -81.56 2.65
N THR A 42 -36.52 -82.00 2.66
CA THR A 42 -37.11 -82.83 1.61
C THR A 42 -38.10 -81.99 0.82
N LEU A 43 -37.90 -81.95 -0.50
CA LEU A 43 -38.75 -81.25 -1.47
C LEU A 43 -39.40 -82.29 -2.37
N HIS A 44 -40.72 -82.25 -2.50
CA HIS A 44 -41.46 -83.04 -3.48
C HIS A 44 -41.73 -82.18 -4.70
N LEU A 45 -41.11 -82.53 -5.81
CA LEU A 45 -41.31 -81.86 -7.09
C LEU A 45 -42.33 -82.64 -7.91
N HIS A 46 -43.45 -82.00 -8.22
CA HIS A 46 -44.50 -82.58 -9.06
C HIS A 46 -44.38 -82.03 -10.47
N PHE A 47 -44.36 -82.92 -11.45
CA PHE A 47 -44.34 -82.58 -12.87
C PHE A 47 -45.74 -82.68 -13.48
N ILE A 48 -45.98 -81.88 -14.52
CA ILE A 48 -47.27 -81.82 -15.22
C ILE A 48 -47.60 -83.16 -15.89
N ASN A 49 -46.59 -83.78 -16.52
CA ASN A 49 -46.67 -85.09 -17.17
C ASN A 49 -45.72 -86.09 -16.49
N PRO A 50 -45.93 -87.42 -16.61
CA PRO A 50 -45.01 -88.42 -16.07
C PRO A 50 -43.60 -88.29 -16.68
N LEU A 51 -42.55 -88.45 -15.88
CA LEU A 51 -41.17 -88.36 -16.31
C LEU A 51 -40.79 -89.54 -17.22
N THR A 52 -40.29 -89.23 -18.41
CA THR A 52 -39.74 -90.21 -19.36
C THR A 52 -38.21 -90.30 -19.30
N ILE A 53 -37.57 -89.38 -18.57
CA ILE A 53 -36.12 -89.31 -18.38
C ILE A 53 -35.75 -89.46 -16.90
N THR A 54 -34.58 -90.05 -16.63
CA THR A 54 -34.03 -90.14 -15.27
C THR A 54 -33.21 -88.88 -14.97
N LEU A 55 -33.63 -88.12 -13.96
CA LEU A 55 -32.92 -86.93 -13.51
C LEU A 55 -32.00 -87.28 -12.34
N SER A 56 -30.80 -86.68 -12.32
CA SER A 56 -29.79 -86.85 -11.26
C SER A 56 -29.68 -85.59 -10.40
N THR A 57 -28.84 -85.62 -9.36
CA THR A 57 -28.57 -84.46 -8.50
C THR A 57 -27.98 -83.27 -9.25
N GLN A 58 -27.31 -83.49 -10.39
CA GLN A 58 -26.70 -82.43 -11.21
C GLN A 58 -27.73 -81.66 -12.05
N ASN A 59 -28.96 -82.17 -12.17
CA ASN A 59 -30.01 -81.55 -12.97
C ASN A 59 -30.82 -80.49 -12.20
N PHE A 60 -30.48 -80.21 -10.94
CA PHE A 60 -31.21 -79.29 -10.11
C PHE A 60 -30.29 -78.21 -9.56
N LEU A 61 -30.63 -76.95 -9.85
CA LEU A 61 -29.94 -75.78 -9.34
C LEU A 61 -30.90 -74.97 -8.47
N ILE A 62 -30.49 -74.72 -7.21
CA ILE A 62 -31.23 -73.85 -6.29
C ILE A 62 -30.45 -72.54 -6.14
N THR A 63 -31.04 -71.45 -6.61
CA THR A 63 -30.50 -70.08 -6.49
C THR A 63 -31.39 -69.22 -5.61
N GLY A 64 -30.82 -68.29 -4.87
CA GLY A 64 -31.57 -67.44 -3.93
C GLY A 64 -30.97 -67.48 -2.53
N GLY A 65 -31.71 -66.93 -1.56
CA GLY A 65 -31.26 -66.79 -0.18
C GLY A 65 -30.45 -65.51 0.05
N GLU A 66 -30.72 -64.81 1.16
CA GLU A 66 -29.89 -63.69 1.59
C GLU A 66 -28.77 -64.15 2.52
N ARG A 67 -29.09 -65.00 3.50
CA ARG A 67 -28.15 -65.50 4.51
C ARG A 67 -27.59 -66.87 4.17
N ILE A 68 -28.42 -67.77 3.64
CA ILE A 68 -28.02 -69.13 3.25
C ILE A 68 -28.05 -69.23 1.73
N LYS A 69 -26.87 -69.14 1.11
CA LYS A 69 -26.72 -69.21 -0.36
C LYS A 69 -26.13 -70.56 -0.78
N HIS A 70 -26.32 -70.92 -2.04
CA HIS A 70 -25.70 -72.10 -2.67
C HIS A 70 -26.12 -73.45 -2.03
N ILE A 71 -27.42 -73.62 -1.77
CA ILE A 71 -27.97 -74.87 -1.25
C ILE A 71 -27.80 -75.99 -2.29
N LYS A 72 -27.07 -77.05 -1.93
CA LYS A 72 -26.82 -78.20 -2.80
C LYS A 72 -27.88 -79.28 -2.63
N VAL A 73 -28.23 -79.90 -3.75
CA VAL A 73 -29.04 -81.12 -3.79
C VAL A 73 -28.13 -82.33 -3.51
N THR A 74 -28.48 -83.10 -2.48
CA THR A 74 -27.68 -84.22 -1.97
C THR A 74 -28.17 -85.58 -2.44
N ASP A 75 -29.47 -85.73 -2.67
CA ASP A 75 -30.08 -86.99 -3.09
C ASP A 75 -31.35 -86.71 -3.91
N VAL A 76 -31.60 -87.56 -4.90
CA VAL A 76 -32.77 -87.48 -5.79
C VAL A 76 -33.34 -88.88 -5.95
N ARG A 77 -34.62 -89.07 -5.57
CA ARG A 77 -35.30 -90.37 -5.64
C ARG A 77 -36.65 -90.23 -6.36
N PRO A 78 -37.05 -91.22 -7.17
CA PRO A 78 -38.41 -91.26 -7.70
C PRO A 78 -39.41 -91.46 -6.57
N GLY A 79 -40.52 -90.73 -6.61
CA GLY A 79 -41.61 -90.83 -5.63
C GLY A 79 -42.52 -92.04 -5.88
N VAL A 80 -43.68 -92.03 -5.21
CA VAL A 80 -44.69 -93.11 -5.30
C VAL A 80 -45.28 -93.23 -6.72
N ASP A 81 -45.32 -92.11 -7.46
CA ASP A 81 -45.76 -92.02 -8.85
C ASP A 81 -44.65 -91.47 -9.74
N ASN A 82 -44.64 -91.85 -11.03
CA ASN A 82 -43.63 -91.43 -12.00
C ASN A 82 -43.71 -89.93 -12.40
N SER A 83 -44.59 -89.15 -11.76
CA SER A 83 -44.71 -87.69 -11.89
C SER A 83 -44.17 -86.93 -10.67
N ILE A 84 -43.69 -87.65 -9.65
CA ILE A 84 -43.21 -87.08 -8.38
C ILE A 84 -41.75 -87.45 -8.20
N LEU A 85 -40.94 -86.48 -7.80
CA LEU A 85 -39.52 -86.68 -7.52
C LEU A 85 -39.18 -86.08 -6.16
N GLU A 86 -38.65 -86.92 -5.26
CA GLU A 86 -38.20 -86.54 -3.92
C GLU A 86 -36.75 -86.04 -3.99
N ILE A 87 -36.54 -84.78 -3.65
CA ILE A 87 -35.24 -84.12 -3.64
C ILE A 87 -34.84 -83.83 -2.20
N ARG A 88 -33.63 -84.23 -1.79
CA ARG A 88 -33.07 -83.88 -0.49
C ARG A 88 -31.97 -82.84 -0.62
N VAL A 89 -32.06 -81.77 0.16
CA VAL A 89 -31.08 -80.69 0.19
C VAL A 89 -30.18 -80.76 1.42
N ALA A 90 -28.96 -80.24 1.28
CA ALA A 90 -27.95 -80.27 2.34
C ALA A 90 -28.38 -79.51 3.60
N GLU A 91 -29.06 -78.37 3.42
CA GLU A 91 -29.44 -77.45 4.49
C GLU A 91 -30.86 -76.91 4.27
N PRO A 92 -31.63 -76.68 5.35
CA PRO A 92 -32.89 -75.95 5.26
C PRO A 92 -32.58 -74.45 5.08
N GLY A 93 -33.10 -73.82 4.03
CA GLY A 93 -32.84 -72.40 3.75
C GLY A 93 -33.43 -71.42 4.79
N ASP A 94 -33.22 -70.13 4.56
CA ASP A 94 -33.76 -69.02 5.36
C ASP A 94 -35.18 -68.58 4.93
N PHE A 95 -35.64 -67.42 5.41
CA PHE A 95 -36.97 -66.86 5.11
C PHE A 95 -37.06 -66.20 3.72
N SER A 96 -35.97 -66.15 2.95
CA SER A 96 -35.96 -65.56 1.61
C SER A 96 -36.66 -66.47 0.58
N THR A 97 -36.93 -65.92 -0.60
CA THR A 97 -37.41 -66.69 -1.76
C THR A 97 -36.23 -67.37 -2.45
N TYR A 98 -36.40 -68.66 -2.77
CA TYR A 98 -35.46 -69.49 -3.52
C TYR A 98 -36.10 -69.89 -4.85
N THR A 99 -35.30 -70.07 -5.88
CA THR A 99 -35.72 -70.57 -7.18
C THR A 99 -35.05 -71.92 -7.42
N LEU A 100 -35.84 -72.98 -7.56
CA LEU A 100 -35.36 -74.29 -8.03
C LEU A 100 -35.55 -74.35 -9.54
N SER A 101 -34.46 -74.60 -10.27
CA SER A 101 -34.45 -74.73 -11.73
C SER A 101 -33.96 -76.13 -12.14
N VAL A 102 -34.66 -76.74 -13.10
CA VAL A 102 -34.24 -77.99 -13.75
C VAL A 102 -33.33 -77.63 -14.93
N VAL A 103 -32.09 -78.06 -14.84
CA VAL A 103 -31.01 -77.74 -15.79
C VAL A 103 -30.41 -79.02 -16.38
N GLN A 104 -29.80 -78.91 -17.56
CA GLN A 104 -29.14 -80.02 -18.23
C GLN A 104 -27.91 -80.49 -17.44
N ASP A 105 -27.14 -79.53 -16.92
CA ASP A 105 -26.06 -79.73 -15.97
C ASP A 105 -25.86 -78.42 -15.17
N THR A 106 -25.21 -78.47 -14.02
CA THR A 106 -24.90 -77.30 -13.18
C THR A 106 -24.12 -76.20 -13.92
N ASP A 107 -23.36 -76.56 -14.95
CA ASP A 107 -22.64 -75.61 -15.83
C ASP A 107 -23.44 -75.20 -17.08
N GLN A 108 -24.52 -75.93 -17.41
CA GLN A 108 -25.40 -75.66 -18.55
C GLN A 108 -26.83 -75.37 -18.06
N LEU A 109 -27.08 -74.07 -17.81
CA LEU A 109 -28.33 -73.54 -17.24
C LEU A 109 -29.58 -73.68 -18.12
N GLN A 110 -29.50 -74.37 -19.27
CA GLN A 110 -30.65 -74.66 -20.11
C GLN A 110 -31.37 -75.91 -19.60
N PRO A 111 -32.71 -76.00 -19.72
CA PRO A 111 -33.43 -77.18 -19.29
C PRO A 111 -33.09 -78.40 -20.19
N PRO A 112 -33.14 -79.63 -19.66
CA PRO A 112 -32.97 -80.84 -20.46
C PRO A 112 -33.98 -80.92 -21.61
N GLY A 113 -33.61 -81.59 -22.71
CA GLY A 113 -34.52 -81.83 -23.83
C GLY A 113 -35.84 -82.47 -23.37
N GLY A 114 -36.97 -81.91 -23.80
CA GLY A 114 -38.30 -82.34 -23.35
C GLY A 114 -38.88 -81.53 -22.18
N PHE A 115 -38.20 -80.47 -21.72
CA PHE A 115 -38.72 -79.53 -20.72
C PHE A 115 -39.02 -78.15 -21.30
N ASP A 116 -40.09 -77.51 -20.83
CA ASP A 116 -40.43 -76.12 -21.18
C ASP A 116 -39.52 -75.13 -20.45
N ALA A 117 -38.94 -74.18 -21.18
CA ALA A 117 -37.99 -73.21 -20.64
C ALA A 117 -38.55 -72.35 -19.49
N LEU A 118 -39.85 -72.04 -19.49
CA LEU A 118 -40.49 -71.21 -18.47
C LEU A 118 -41.07 -72.02 -17.30
N LEU A 119 -41.49 -73.27 -17.55
CA LEU A 119 -41.98 -74.18 -16.51
C LEU A 119 -40.88 -75.07 -15.93
N SER A 120 -39.62 -74.82 -16.28
CA SER A 120 -38.45 -75.53 -15.72
C SER A 120 -37.95 -74.92 -14.40
N SER A 121 -38.51 -73.78 -13.97
CA SER A 121 -38.13 -73.11 -12.73
C SER A 121 -39.34 -72.79 -11.85
N VAL A 122 -39.21 -72.96 -10.54
CA VAL A 122 -40.24 -72.64 -9.54
C VAL A 122 -39.65 -71.85 -8.37
N GLU A 123 -40.34 -70.78 -7.98
CA GLU A 123 -40.01 -70.01 -6.79
C GLU A 123 -40.72 -70.59 -5.56
N PHE A 124 -39.97 -70.80 -4.48
CA PHE A 124 -40.46 -71.37 -3.23
C PHE A 124 -39.73 -70.79 -2.01
N SER A 125 -40.26 -71.02 -0.81
CA SER A 125 -39.60 -70.64 0.45
C SER A 125 -39.59 -71.83 1.42
N PHE A 126 -38.50 -71.99 2.16
CA PHE A 126 -38.36 -73.09 3.13
C PHE A 126 -39.18 -72.86 4.42
N LYS A 127 -39.55 -71.62 4.74
CA LYS A 127 -40.07 -71.22 6.06
C LYS A 127 -41.55 -70.79 6.07
N MET A 128 -42.37 -71.28 5.13
CA MET A 128 -43.71 -70.70 4.92
C MET A 128 -44.80 -71.18 5.90
N GLU A 129 -44.56 -72.22 6.70
CA GLU A 129 -45.42 -72.52 7.86
C GLU A 129 -45.06 -71.69 9.11
N CYS A 130 -44.07 -70.79 9.02
CA CYS A 130 -43.83 -69.78 10.04
C CYS A 130 -44.64 -68.53 9.73
N ALA A 131 -45.47 -68.08 10.69
CA ALA A 131 -46.23 -66.83 10.57
C ALA A 131 -45.28 -65.64 10.32
N ASN A 132 -45.54 -64.85 9.28
CA ASN A 132 -44.77 -63.66 8.95
C ASN A 132 -45.72 -62.45 8.81
N ASP A 133 -45.59 -61.47 9.72
CA ASP A 133 -46.51 -60.33 9.91
C ASP A 133 -46.26 -59.13 8.96
N PHE A 134 -45.55 -59.30 7.84
CA PHE A 134 -45.14 -58.18 6.99
C PHE A 134 -45.44 -58.41 5.51
N ASP A 135 -46.68 -58.09 5.10
CA ASP A 135 -47.10 -58.01 3.70
C ASP A 135 -47.54 -56.57 3.37
N CYS A 136 -46.59 -55.70 3.05
CA CYS A 136 -46.87 -54.35 2.54
C CYS A 136 -46.18 -54.16 1.18
N LYS A 137 -47.02 -54.03 0.15
CA LYS A 137 -46.66 -53.73 -1.25
C LYS A 137 -45.85 -52.43 -1.33
N GLN A 138 -44.58 -52.50 -1.71
CA GLN A 138 -43.72 -51.32 -1.86
C GLN A 138 -44.19 -50.43 -3.01
N SER A 139 -44.44 -49.15 -2.74
CA SER A 139 -44.74 -48.14 -3.76
C SER A 139 -43.44 -47.66 -4.42
N VAL A 140 -43.38 -47.71 -5.75
CA VAL A 140 -42.27 -47.16 -6.53
C VAL A 140 -42.33 -45.63 -6.46
N VAL A 141 -41.34 -45.01 -5.80
CA VAL A 141 -41.19 -43.54 -5.75
C VAL A 141 -40.35 -43.11 -6.95
N CYS A 142 -40.87 -42.22 -7.79
CA CYS A 142 -40.09 -41.63 -8.88
C CYS A 142 -38.94 -40.79 -8.31
N PRO A 143 -37.70 -40.91 -8.85
CA PRO A 143 -36.60 -40.05 -8.42
C PRO A 143 -36.92 -38.57 -8.73
N PRO A 144 -36.53 -37.63 -7.86
CA PRO A 144 -36.77 -36.21 -8.09
C PRO A 144 -36.06 -35.73 -9.36
N GLU A 145 -36.70 -34.79 -10.06
CA GLU A 145 -36.17 -34.18 -11.28
C GLU A 145 -34.93 -33.33 -10.95
N ASN A 146 -33.81 -33.63 -11.60
CA ASN A 146 -32.54 -32.93 -11.35
C ASN A 146 -32.53 -31.59 -12.09
N GLN A 147 -32.73 -30.48 -11.39
CA GLN A 147 -32.66 -29.14 -11.97
C GLN A 147 -31.20 -28.80 -12.30
N GLN A 148 -30.91 -28.50 -13.57
CA GLN A 148 -29.56 -28.07 -13.98
C GLN A 148 -29.20 -26.74 -13.33
N GLU A 149 -28.03 -26.71 -12.68
CA GLU A 149 -27.47 -25.47 -12.15
C GLU A 149 -27.04 -24.55 -13.30
N PRO A 150 -27.17 -23.23 -13.13
CA PRO A 150 -26.81 -22.25 -14.15
C PRO A 150 -25.29 -22.21 -14.29
N ILE A 151 -24.82 -22.03 -15.52
CA ILE A 151 -23.40 -21.79 -15.78
C ILE A 151 -23.09 -20.35 -15.36
N ILE A 152 -22.41 -20.18 -14.22
CA ILE A 152 -21.93 -18.87 -13.79
C ILE A 152 -20.68 -18.51 -14.61
N ASN A 153 -20.78 -17.48 -15.46
CA ASN A 153 -19.63 -16.97 -16.19
C ASN A 153 -18.81 -16.03 -15.28
N TYR A 154 -17.73 -16.54 -14.69
CA TYR A 154 -16.84 -15.78 -13.80
C TYR A 154 -16.02 -14.68 -14.50
N LEU A 155 -16.02 -14.64 -15.85
CA LEU A 155 -15.37 -13.57 -16.62
C LEU A 155 -16.32 -12.40 -16.90
N ALA A 156 -17.61 -12.53 -16.58
CA ALA A 156 -18.56 -11.43 -16.70
C ALA A 156 -18.22 -10.33 -15.69
N LYS A 157 -17.73 -9.19 -16.18
CA LYS A 157 -17.29 -8.06 -15.36
C LYS A 157 -17.84 -6.71 -15.79
N ASP A 158 -18.58 -6.65 -16.89
CA ASP A 158 -19.20 -5.43 -17.41
C ASP A 158 -20.74 -5.47 -17.31
N TYR A 159 -21.37 -4.31 -17.44
CA TYR A 159 -22.82 -4.16 -17.38
C TYR A 159 -23.58 -5.14 -18.28
N ALA A 160 -23.16 -5.27 -19.54
CA ALA A 160 -23.86 -6.11 -20.52
C ALA A 160 -23.78 -7.59 -20.14
N SER A 161 -22.63 -8.05 -19.67
CA SER A 161 -22.42 -9.42 -19.21
C SER A 161 -23.18 -9.71 -17.92
N PHE A 162 -23.19 -8.79 -16.95
CA PHE A 162 -23.98 -8.95 -15.72
C PHE A 162 -25.48 -9.02 -16.02
N ARG A 163 -25.99 -8.12 -16.88
CA ARG A 163 -27.39 -8.13 -17.31
C ARG A 163 -27.76 -9.45 -17.95
N ARG A 164 -26.90 -9.96 -18.83
CA ARG A 164 -27.10 -11.26 -19.48
C ARG A 164 -27.11 -12.41 -18.47
N VAL A 165 -26.14 -12.48 -17.56
CA VAL A 165 -26.06 -13.54 -16.54
C VAL A 165 -27.29 -13.54 -15.63
N ILE A 166 -27.78 -12.37 -15.24
CA ILE A 166 -28.99 -12.25 -14.40
C ILE A 166 -30.24 -12.68 -15.18
N LEU A 167 -30.40 -12.26 -16.44
CA LEU A 167 -31.53 -12.67 -17.27
C LEU A 167 -31.51 -14.17 -17.58
N ASP A 168 -30.34 -14.72 -17.92
CA ASP A 168 -30.16 -16.16 -18.15
C ASP A 168 -30.52 -16.97 -16.89
N ARG A 169 -30.16 -16.45 -15.70
CA ARG A 169 -30.52 -17.05 -14.41
C ARG A 169 -32.03 -16.96 -14.12
N LEU A 170 -32.65 -15.82 -14.41
CA LEU A 170 -34.09 -15.62 -14.22
C LEU A 170 -34.91 -16.52 -15.14
N ALA A 171 -34.47 -16.73 -16.39
CA ALA A 171 -35.12 -17.64 -17.32
C ALA A 171 -35.16 -19.09 -16.81
N MET A 172 -34.15 -19.53 -16.04
CA MET A 172 -34.14 -20.86 -15.41
C MET A 172 -34.99 -20.94 -14.14
N LEU A 173 -34.92 -19.92 -13.28
CA LEU A 173 -35.61 -19.93 -11.99
C LEU A 173 -37.12 -19.64 -12.11
N ILE A 174 -37.49 -18.79 -13.07
CA ILE A 174 -38.86 -18.30 -13.28
C ILE A 174 -39.18 -18.36 -14.78
N PRO A 175 -39.30 -19.55 -15.38
CA PRO A 175 -39.50 -19.70 -16.84
C PRO A 175 -40.82 -19.10 -17.36
N GLN A 176 -41.77 -18.80 -16.47
CA GLN A 176 -43.03 -18.13 -16.80
C GLN A 176 -42.85 -16.62 -17.02
N TRP A 177 -41.76 -16.03 -16.52
CA TRP A 177 -41.46 -14.63 -16.72
C TRP A 177 -40.70 -14.46 -18.04
N GLN A 178 -41.41 -13.96 -19.06
CA GLN A 178 -40.90 -13.77 -20.42
C GLN A 178 -40.80 -12.29 -20.82
N GLU A 179 -40.89 -11.40 -19.83
CA GLU A 179 -40.92 -9.97 -20.08
C GLU A 179 -39.57 -9.47 -20.59
N SER A 180 -39.61 -8.56 -21.56
CA SER A 180 -38.42 -8.03 -22.22
C SER A 180 -38.51 -6.53 -22.49
N HIS A 181 -39.65 -5.91 -22.18
CA HIS A 181 -39.87 -4.50 -22.41
C HIS A 181 -38.99 -3.64 -21.48
N PRO A 182 -38.28 -2.62 -22.00
CA PRO A 182 -37.46 -1.72 -21.17
C PRO A 182 -38.23 -0.93 -20.10
N ALA A 183 -39.56 -0.92 -20.17
CA ALA A 183 -40.42 -0.20 -19.23
C ALA A 183 -40.92 -1.12 -18.09
N ASP A 184 -40.60 -2.41 -18.14
CA ASP A 184 -40.93 -3.33 -17.07
C ASP A 184 -40.08 -3.04 -15.82
N MET A 185 -40.71 -3.16 -14.66
CA MET A 185 -40.06 -2.94 -13.38
C MET A 185 -39.03 -4.04 -13.09
N GLY A 186 -39.29 -5.28 -13.50
CA GLY A 186 -38.36 -6.40 -13.36
C GLY A 186 -37.09 -6.15 -14.17
N ILE A 187 -37.23 -5.77 -15.44
CA ILE A 187 -36.10 -5.38 -16.29
C ILE A 187 -35.33 -4.19 -15.70
N THR A 188 -36.02 -3.15 -15.23
CA THR A 188 -35.37 -2.00 -14.59
C THR A 188 -34.53 -2.39 -13.38
N LEU A 189 -35.01 -3.32 -12.54
CA LEU A 189 -34.26 -3.82 -11.39
C LEU A 189 -33.02 -4.61 -11.81
N VAL A 190 -33.12 -5.44 -12.85
CA VAL A 190 -31.99 -6.17 -13.41
C VAL A 190 -30.92 -5.20 -13.92
N GLU A 191 -31.32 -4.14 -14.61
CA GLU A 191 -30.41 -3.11 -15.12
C GLU A 191 -29.74 -2.34 -13.97
N LEU A 192 -30.48 -1.97 -12.92
CA LEU A 192 -29.91 -1.34 -11.73
C LEU A 192 -28.86 -2.24 -11.04
N LEU A 193 -29.19 -3.53 -10.84
CA LEU A 193 -28.25 -4.49 -10.25
C LEU A 193 -27.01 -4.68 -11.12
N SER A 194 -27.18 -4.73 -12.44
CA SER A 194 -26.08 -4.86 -13.39
C SER A 194 -25.17 -3.63 -13.36
N TYR A 195 -25.74 -2.42 -13.22
CA TYR A 195 -25.00 -1.18 -13.06
C TYR A 195 -24.20 -1.17 -11.75
N VAL A 196 -24.81 -1.56 -10.64
CA VAL A 196 -24.09 -1.68 -9.35
C VAL A 196 -22.99 -2.74 -9.43
N GLY A 197 -23.25 -3.87 -10.09
CA GLY A 197 -22.27 -4.93 -10.31
C GLY A 197 -21.06 -4.45 -11.11
N ASP A 198 -21.28 -3.74 -12.22
CA ASP A 198 -20.22 -3.12 -13.03
C ASP A 198 -19.40 -2.10 -12.21
N TYR A 199 -20.07 -1.24 -11.45
CA TYR A 199 -19.40 -0.26 -10.59
C TYR A 199 -18.53 -0.92 -9.50
N LEU A 200 -19.02 -1.98 -8.86
CA LEU A 200 -18.26 -2.75 -7.86
C LEU A 200 -17.11 -3.53 -8.50
N SER A 201 -17.32 -4.10 -9.68
CA SER A 201 -16.31 -4.81 -10.48
C SER A 201 -15.14 -3.88 -10.81
N TYR A 202 -15.44 -2.67 -11.30
CA TYR A 202 -14.44 -1.62 -11.53
C TYR A 202 -13.66 -1.28 -10.25
N GLN A 203 -14.34 -1.14 -9.10
CA GLN A 203 -13.67 -0.87 -7.83
C GLN A 203 -12.73 -2.00 -7.42
N GLN A 204 -13.14 -3.26 -7.60
CA GLN A 204 -12.29 -4.42 -7.30
C GLN A 204 -11.03 -4.44 -8.16
N ASP A 205 -11.17 -4.19 -9.47
CA ASP A 205 -10.02 -4.15 -10.38
C ASP A 205 -9.09 -2.98 -10.05
N ALA A 206 -9.63 -1.81 -9.71
CA ALA A 206 -8.83 -0.67 -9.27
C ALA A 206 -8.05 -0.97 -7.98
N ILE A 207 -8.67 -1.64 -7.00
CA ILE A 207 -8.00 -2.06 -5.76
C ILE A 207 -6.93 -3.10 -6.06
N ALA A 208 -7.20 -4.08 -6.93
CA ALA A 208 -6.25 -5.12 -7.30
C ALA A 208 -5.00 -4.55 -7.98
N ILE A 209 -5.16 -3.53 -8.83
CA ILE A 209 -4.05 -2.80 -9.45
C ILE A 209 -3.17 -2.14 -8.37
N GLU A 210 -3.77 -1.49 -7.37
CA GLU A 210 -3.03 -0.81 -6.29
C GLU A 210 -2.41 -1.76 -5.24
N ALA A 211 -2.85 -3.02 -5.20
CA ALA A 211 -2.46 -3.98 -4.16
C ALA A 211 -1.01 -4.48 -4.30
N TYR A 212 -0.37 -4.35 -5.47
CA TYR A 212 0.99 -4.84 -5.70
C TYR A 212 1.92 -3.74 -6.20
N PRO A 213 3.19 -3.68 -5.73
CA PRO A 213 4.14 -2.64 -6.15
C PRO A 213 4.35 -2.53 -7.67
N GLY A 214 4.31 -3.66 -8.39
CA GLY A 214 4.53 -3.68 -9.85
C GLY A 214 3.33 -3.21 -10.68
N THR A 215 2.13 -3.14 -10.09
CA THR A 215 0.92 -2.71 -10.78
C THR A 215 0.36 -1.39 -10.24
N ALA A 216 0.74 -1.00 -9.02
CA ALA A 216 0.23 0.19 -8.36
C ALA A 216 0.50 1.44 -9.20
N ARG A 217 -0.54 2.25 -9.41
CA ARG A 217 -0.45 3.50 -10.18
C ARG A 217 -0.42 4.73 -9.29
N ARG A 218 -0.96 4.64 -8.07
CA ARG A 218 -0.90 5.76 -7.12
C ARG A 218 0.40 5.71 -6.33
N ARG A 219 1.06 6.85 -6.25
CA ARG A 219 2.24 7.04 -5.41
C ARG A 219 1.98 6.70 -3.95
N ILE A 220 0.82 7.09 -3.43
CA ILE A 220 0.43 6.80 -2.03
C ILE A 220 0.43 5.29 -1.77
N SER A 221 -0.08 4.48 -2.70
CA SER A 221 -0.07 3.02 -2.59
C SER A 221 1.37 2.49 -2.60
N MET A 222 2.20 2.96 -3.53
CA MET A 222 3.62 2.57 -3.60
C MET A 222 4.36 2.93 -2.30
N ARG A 223 4.16 4.15 -1.78
CA ARG A 223 4.74 4.59 -0.50
C ARG A 223 4.35 3.68 0.66
N ARG A 224 3.11 3.22 0.71
CA ARG A 224 2.63 2.28 1.74
C ARG A 224 3.23 0.89 1.58
N HIS A 225 3.41 0.41 0.35
CA HIS A 225 4.10 -0.86 0.10
C HIS A 225 5.59 -0.80 0.42
N ALA A 226 6.27 0.26 -0.01
CA ALA A 226 7.70 0.48 0.26
C ALA A 226 8.01 0.50 1.76
N ARG A 227 7.05 0.97 2.56
CA ARG A 227 7.13 0.95 4.00
C ARG A 227 7.13 -0.46 4.62
N LEU A 228 6.48 -1.46 3.98
CA LEU A 228 6.52 -2.84 4.45
C LEU A 228 7.94 -3.46 4.39
N VAL A 229 8.83 -2.86 3.61
CA VAL A 229 10.24 -3.24 3.49
C VAL A 229 11.18 -2.17 4.07
N ASP A 230 10.67 -1.32 4.97
CA ASP A 230 11.40 -0.23 5.63
C ASP A 230 12.11 0.73 4.67
N TYR A 231 11.57 0.92 3.46
CA TYR A 231 12.09 1.90 2.50
C TYR A 231 11.36 3.25 2.63
N PRO A 232 12.02 4.31 3.13
CA PRO A 232 11.44 5.64 3.21
C PRO A 232 11.46 6.30 1.84
N MET A 233 10.36 6.19 1.10
CA MET A 233 10.19 6.91 -0.17
C MET A 233 10.19 8.43 0.08
N HIS A 234 11.14 9.15 -0.52
CA HIS A 234 11.26 10.61 -0.37
C HIS A 234 10.36 11.35 -1.36
N ASP A 235 9.84 12.51 -0.95
CA ASP A 235 8.98 13.39 -1.78
C ASP A 235 9.76 14.59 -2.35
N GLY A 236 11.06 14.39 -2.58
CA GLY A 236 12.02 15.44 -2.97
C GLY A 236 12.60 16.20 -1.77
N CYS A 237 13.36 17.26 -2.03
CA CYS A 237 13.76 18.28 -1.05
C CYS A 237 13.91 19.63 -1.75
N ASN A 238 13.68 20.70 -1.00
CA ASN A 238 13.95 22.04 -1.47
C ASN A 238 15.45 22.33 -1.57
N SER A 239 15.80 23.33 -2.39
CA SER A 239 17.16 23.80 -2.47
C SER A 239 17.49 24.75 -1.31
N ARG A 240 18.79 24.90 -1.04
CA ARG A 240 19.36 25.86 -0.10
C ARG A 240 20.30 26.79 -0.83
N VAL A 241 20.42 28.01 -0.31
CA VAL A 241 21.24 29.06 -0.90
C VAL A 241 21.84 29.96 0.18
N TRP A 242 23.09 30.39 -0.05
CA TRP A 242 23.72 31.44 0.75
C TRP A 242 23.34 32.81 0.18
N VAL A 243 22.77 33.65 1.03
CA VAL A 243 22.28 34.98 0.66
C VAL A 243 23.17 36.01 1.31
N GLN A 244 23.59 36.99 0.53
CA GLN A 244 24.37 38.14 0.98
C GLN A 244 23.51 39.39 0.85
N ILE A 245 23.49 40.20 1.91
CA ILE A 245 22.78 41.48 1.92
C ILE A 245 23.74 42.60 2.27
N GLN A 246 23.69 43.67 1.47
CA GLN A 246 24.39 44.91 1.76
C GLN A 246 23.44 45.89 2.45
N VAL A 247 23.88 46.47 3.57
CA VAL A 247 23.09 47.42 4.35
C VAL A 247 23.85 48.71 4.62
N SER A 248 23.16 49.85 4.66
CA SER A 248 23.75 51.16 5.01
C SER A 248 23.83 51.35 6.52
N ASN A 249 22.92 50.74 7.28
CA ASN A 249 22.86 50.74 8.74
C ASN A 249 22.68 49.32 9.26
N ASP A 250 23.00 49.12 10.54
CA ASP A 250 22.82 47.82 11.19
C ASP A 250 21.34 47.47 11.31
N LEU A 251 20.97 46.28 10.87
CA LEU A 251 19.59 45.79 10.81
C LEU A 251 19.52 44.34 11.26
N THR A 252 18.39 43.91 11.80
CA THR A 252 18.11 42.49 12.06
C THR A 252 16.91 42.07 11.23
N LEU A 253 17.08 41.02 10.43
CA LEU A 253 16.01 40.41 9.66
C LEU A 253 15.42 39.22 10.43
N PRO A 254 14.09 39.13 10.56
CA PRO A 254 13.47 37.98 11.19
C PRO A 254 13.68 36.68 10.38
N VAL A 255 13.42 35.55 11.02
CA VAL A 255 13.30 34.28 10.31
C VAL A 255 12.09 34.32 9.36
N GLN A 256 12.15 33.57 8.26
CA GLN A 256 11.13 33.51 7.21
C GLN A 256 10.92 34.81 6.42
N THR A 257 11.90 35.71 6.40
CA THR A 257 11.92 36.83 5.45
C THR A 257 12.00 36.30 4.03
N GLN A 258 11.11 36.77 3.15
CA GLN A 258 11.01 36.30 1.77
C GLN A 258 12.00 37.01 0.85
N LEU A 259 12.60 36.24 -0.06
CA LEU A 259 13.57 36.69 -1.05
C LEU A 259 13.09 36.20 -2.42
N LEU A 260 13.18 37.03 -3.44
CA LEU A 260 12.70 36.69 -4.79
C LEU A 260 13.83 36.74 -5.81
N THR A 261 13.75 35.85 -6.79
CA THR A 261 14.60 35.90 -7.98
C THR A 261 14.25 37.08 -8.86
N ARG A 262 15.20 37.48 -9.71
CA ARG A 262 15.00 38.56 -10.69
C ARG A 262 13.87 38.22 -11.67
N SER A 263 12.95 39.16 -11.89
CA SER A 263 11.90 39.07 -12.92
C SER A 263 12.33 39.79 -14.21
N ILE A 264 11.64 39.51 -15.32
CA ILE A 264 12.00 39.97 -16.68
C ILE A 264 11.86 41.50 -16.85
N ASN A 265 11.19 42.19 -15.91
CA ASN A 265 11.05 43.65 -15.91
C ASN A 265 11.71 44.23 -14.64
N GLN A 266 12.98 44.60 -14.75
CA GLN A 266 13.82 45.09 -13.65
C GLN A 266 13.20 46.32 -12.96
N VAL A 267 12.69 46.15 -11.74
CA VAL A 267 12.68 47.22 -10.74
C VAL A 267 14.10 47.33 -10.20
N LYS A 268 14.65 48.55 -10.15
CA LYS A 268 16.05 48.83 -9.77
C LYS A 268 16.28 48.69 -8.26
N GLU A 269 15.22 48.71 -7.47
CA GLU A 269 15.27 48.67 -6.01
C GLU A 269 15.13 47.23 -5.49
N PRO A 270 15.88 46.84 -4.44
CA PRO A 270 15.86 45.48 -3.91
C PRO A 270 14.65 45.19 -3.02
N LEU A 271 13.82 46.17 -2.72
CA LEU A 271 12.71 46.05 -1.75
C LEU A 271 11.41 45.74 -2.47
N VAL A 272 10.66 44.77 -1.94
CA VAL A 272 9.32 44.43 -2.44
C VAL A 272 8.44 44.04 -1.26
N THR A 273 7.37 44.78 -0.99
CA THR A 273 6.45 44.40 0.10
C THR A 273 5.63 43.17 -0.29
N LYS A 274 5.53 42.20 0.62
CA LYS A 274 4.68 41.01 0.48
C LYS A 274 3.24 41.36 0.10
N ASP A 275 2.67 40.54 -0.78
CA ASP A 275 1.28 40.63 -1.27
C ASP A 275 0.94 41.96 -2.00
N SER A 276 1.94 42.81 -2.29
CA SER A 276 1.80 43.95 -3.18
C SER A 276 1.50 43.52 -4.63
N HIS A 277 1.03 44.46 -5.45
CA HIS A 277 0.79 44.19 -6.87
C HIS A 277 2.07 43.76 -7.60
N GLU A 278 3.20 44.40 -7.29
CA GLU A 278 4.52 44.09 -7.85
C GLU A 278 4.96 42.66 -7.47
N TYR A 279 4.80 42.30 -6.19
CA TYR A 279 5.08 40.96 -5.70
C TYR A 279 4.27 39.90 -6.47
N MET A 280 2.96 40.11 -6.62
CA MET A 280 2.08 39.18 -7.35
C MET A 280 2.43 39.11 -8.84
N GLN A 281 2.81 40.24 -9.45
CA GLN A 281 3.28 40.29 -10.83
C GLN A 281 4.56 39.46 -11.02
N MET A 282 5.54 39.59 -10.13
CA MET A 282 6.79 38.82 -10.17
C MET A 282 6.52 37.32 -10.09
N LEU A 283 5.62 36.88 -9.21
CA LEU A 283 5.25 35.47 -9.10
C LEU A 283 4.56 34.95 -10.36
N SER A 284 3.66 35.73 -10.96
CA SER A 284 3.03 35.35 -12.24
C SER A 284 4.02 35.27 -13.41
N GLN A 285 5.16 35.95 -13.31
CA GLN A 285 6.26 35.88 -14.27
C GLN A 285 7.24 34.72 -13.99
N GLY A 286 6.97 33.91 -12.96
CA GLY A 286 7.78 32.75 -12.61
C GLY A 286 8.95 33.07 -11.68
N ALA A 287 8.90 34.15 -10.90
CA ALA A 287 9.90 34.39 -9.86
C ALA A 287 9.79 33.32 -8.76
N GLU A 288 10.93 32.73 -8.40
CA GLU A 288 11.03 31.76 -7.32
C GLU A 288 11.26 32.48 -5.99
N VAL A 289 10.66 31.95 -4.92
CA VAL A 289 10.71 32.53 -3.57
C VAL A 289 11.58 31.67 -2.64
N PHE A 290 12.42 32.33 -1.87
CA PHE A 290 13.24 31.74 -0.81
C PHE A 290 12.87 32.39 0.53
N GLU A 291 13.00 31.66 1.64
CA GLU A 291 12.76 32.19 2.98
C GLU A 291 14.02 32.03 3.83
N SER A 292 14.33 33.03 4.67
CA SER A 292 15.44 32.94 5.62
C SER A 292 15.19 31.82 6.63
N MET A 293 16.21 30.98 6.86
CA MET A 293 16.14 29.86 7.81
C MET A 293 16.52 30.27 9.24
N GLU A 294 17.13 31.44 9.39
CA GLU A 294 17.62 31.99 10.65
C GLU A 294 17.34 33.49 10.73
N GLU A 295 17.36 34.02 11.95
CA GLU A 295 17.40 35.46 12.18
C GLU A 295 18.78 35.98 11.77
N ALA A 296 18.82 36.96 10.88
CA ALA A 296 20.07 37.47 10.32
C ALA A 296 20.39 38.86 10.88
N HIS A 297 21.50 38.96 11.62
CA HIS A 297 22.04 40.24 12.05
C HIS A 297 22.98 40.80 10.98
N LEU A 298 22.60 41.92 10.38
CA LEU A 298 23.32 42.57 9.31
C LEU A 298 24.03 43.82 9.85
N PHE A 299 25.30 43.99 9.50
CA PHE A 299 26.10 45.12 9.95
C PHE A 299 26.68 45.88 8.76
N ALA A 300 26.58 47.21 8.78
CA ALA A 300 27.10 48.04 7.67
C ALA A 300 28.62 47.84 7.47
N ALA A 301 29.34 47.64 8.58
CA ALA A 301 30.79 47.35 8.56
C ALA A 301 31.15 45.98 7.97
N HIS A 302 30.20 45.05 7.86
CA HIS A 302 30.44 43.67 7.41
C HIS A 302 30.05 43.42 5.95
N ASN A 303 29.57 44.44 5.22
CA ASN A 303 29.22 44.29 3.80
C ASN A 303 30.37 43.75 2.95
N MET A 304 31.57 44.27 3.19
CA MET A 304 32.79 43.89 2.48
C MET A 304 33.98 44.04 3.42
N LEU A 305 34.56 42.92 3.80
CA LEU A 305 35.72 42.81 4.67
C LEU A 305 36.97 42.61 3.82
N LYS A 306 38.01 43.38 4.12
CA LYS A 306 39.30 43.32 3.43
C LYS A 306 40.24 42.39 4.17
N PHE A 307 41.06 41.66 3.44
CA PHE A 307 42.13 40.86 4.04
C PHE A 307 43.33 41.73 4.39
N TYR A 308 44.02 41.38 5.48
CA TYR A 308 45.27 41.99 5.89
C TYR A 308 46.44 41.11 5.46
N THR A 309 47.37 41.66 4.67
CA THR A 309 48.50 40.92 4.08
C THR A 309 49.81 41.06 4.86
N TRP A 310 49.80 41.68 6.05
CA TRP A 310 51.00 41.85 6.90
C TRP A 310 52.20 42.52 6.18
N GLY A 311 51.91 43.38 5.21
CA GLY A 311 52.93 44.08 4.39
C GLY A 311 53.29 43.39 3.08
N ASP A 312 52.84 42.15 2.84
CA ASP A 312 53.10 41.43 1.60
C ASP A 312 52.32 42.03 0.42
N ARG A 313 53.06 42.30 -0.67
CA ARG A 313 52.52 42.88 -1.91
C ARG A 313 52.07 41.84 -2.94
N GLU A 314 52.45 40.58 -2.75
CA GLU A 314 52.06 39.42 -3.57
C GLU A 314 51.71 38.25 -2.65
N CYS A 315 50.57 38.36 -1.96
CA CYS A 315 50.11 37.39 -0.97
C CYS A 315 48.95 36.56 -1.51
N CYS A 316 49.05 35.23 -1.41
CA CYS A 316 47.93 34.33 -1.68
C CYS A 316 47.76 33.30 -0.56
N LEU A 317 46.51 33.01 -0.20
CA LEU A 317 46.17 31.90 0.68
C LEU A 317 46.22 30.61 -0.14
N PRO A 318 47.03 29.60 0.23
CA PRO A 318 47.08 28.34 -0.49
C PRO A 318 45.78 27.54 -0.35
N ALA A 319 45.53 26.62 -1.28
CA ALA A 319 44.47 25.63 -1.13
C ALA A 319 44.70 24.82 0.17
N GLY A 320 43.63 24.51 0.89
CA GLY A 320 43.67 23.87 2.20
C GLY A 320 43.82 24.85 3.38
N SER A 321 43.88 26.16 3.14
CA SER A 321 43.95 27.14 4.24
C SER A 321 42.68 27.12 5.10
N THR A 322 42.87 27.24 6.42
CA THR A 322 41.81 27.25 7.45
C THR A 322 41.86 28.50 8.35
N ARG A 323 42.70 29.48 8.00
CA ARG A 323 42.87 30.74 8.74
C ARG A 323 43.22 31.89 7.80
N ALA A 324 42.82 33.10 8.19
CA ALA A 324 43.19 34.33 7.51
C ALA A 324 43.14 35.52 8.49
N THR A 325 43.69 36.65 8.10
CA THR A 325 43.62 37.90 8.86
C THR A 325 42.82 38.93 8.08
N LEU A 326 41.88 39.60 8.74
CA LEU A 326 41.07 40.69 8.20
C LEU A 326 41.59 42.03 8.72
N LEU A 327 41.46 43.07 7.89
CA LEU A 327 41.82 44.44 8.24
C LEU A 327 40.73 45.07 9.13
N GLY A 328 41.15 45.70 10.22
CA GLY A 328 40.28 46.41 11.15
C GLY A 328 39.80 45.56 12.33
N LYS A 329 39.25 46.23 13.34
CA LYS A 329 38.62 45.61 14.50
C LYS A 329 37.14 45.37 14.24
N LEU A 330 36.75 44.10 14.21
CA LEU A 330 35.38 43.67 13.93
C LEU A 330 34.74 43.05 15.19
N PRO A 331 34.33 43.86 16.19
CA PRO A 331 33.87 43.34 17.48
C PRO A 331 32.51 42.62 17.39
N LYS A 332 31.77 42.83 16.30
CA LYS A 332 30.47 42.21 16.06
C LYS A 332 30.57 40.87 15.32
N LEU A 333 31.74 40.53 14.78
CA LEU A 333 32.00 39.25 14.12
C LEU A 333 32.21 38.16 15.18
N ARG A 334 31.50 37.04 15.05
CA ARG A 334 31.44 35.99 16.06
C ARG A 334 31.68 34.61 15.47
N VAL A 335 31.98 33.66 16.34
CA VAL A 335 32.00 32.24 16.00
C VAL A 335 30.59 31.82 15.56
N GLY A 336 30.49 31.12 14.44
CA GLY A 336 29.24 30.75 13.79
C GLY A 336 28.87 31.62 12.59
N ASP A 337 29.43 32.83 12.46
CA ASP A 337 29.18 33.70 11.31
C ASP A 337 29.74 33.08 10.03
N VAL A 338 29.06 33.35 8.91
CA VAL A 338 29.43 32.85 7.59
C VAL A 338 30.04 33.96 6.77
N LEU A 339 31.16 33.69 6.12
CA LEU A 339 31.81 34.58 5.16
C LEU A 339 31.91 33.91 3.80
N ILE A 340 31.77 34.70 2.74
CA ILE A 340 32.03 34.25 1.36
C ILE A 340 33.30 34.93 0.87
N PHE A 341 34.32 34.15 0.56
CA PHE A 341 35.54 34.64 -0.06
C PHE A 341 35.40 34.62 -1.57
N GLN A 342 35.73 35.73 -2.21
CA GLN A 342 35.69 35.83 -3.66
C GLN A 342 36.81 36.73 -4.20
N GLU A 343 37.25 36.44 -5.42
CA GLU A 343 38.04 37.39 -6.20
C GLU A 343 37.13 38.56 -6.63
N LYS A 344 37.56 39.78 -6.33
CA LYS A 344 36.94 41.03 -6.78
C LYS A 344 37.65 41.57 -8.02
N LEU A 345 38.98 41.44 -8.07
CA LEU A 345 39.82 41.86 -9.18
C LEU A 345 40.51 40.64 -9.78
N GLY A 346 40.71 40.64 -11.09
CA GLY A 346 41.60 39.67 -11.74
C GLY A 346 43.03 39.87 -11.23
N PRO A 347 43.73 38.85 -10.71
CA PRO A 347 45.08 39.01 -10.13
C PRO A 347 46.11 39.50 -11.14
N ASN A 348 45.95 39.16 -12.43
CA ASN A 348 46.90 39.54 -13.49
C ASN A 348 46.58 40.89 -14.13
N THR A 349 45.31 41.31 -14.15
CA THR A 349 44.86 42.50 -14.89
C THR A 349 44.50 43.67 -13.98
N GLY A 350 44.10 43.39 -12.73
CA GLY A 350 43.64 44.39 -11.77
C GLY A 350 42.26 44.97 -12.10
N THR A 351 41.51 44.37 -13.02
CA THR A 351 40.16 44.81 -13.39
C THR A 351 39.09 43.97 -12.70
N GLU A 352 37.93 44.56 -12.41
CA GLU A 352 36.80 43.83 -11.82
C GLU A 352 36.17 42.81 -12.80
N GLY A 353 36.22 43.09 -14.10
CA GLY A 353 35.63 42.23 -15.15
C GLY A 353 36.34 40.89 -15.34
N ASP A 354 37.62 40.82 -14.98
CA ASP A 354 38.45 39.61 -15.13
C ASP A 354 38.51 38.76 -13.85
N ALA A 355 37.73 39.12 -12.82
CA ALA A 355 37.65 38.34 -11.59
C ALA A 355 37.02 36.96 -11.85
N ASN A 356 37.64 35.91 -11.33
CA ASN A 356 37.14 34.55 -11.57
C ASN A 356 35.96 34.21 -10.66
N LEU A 357 34.75 34.23 -11.22
CA LEU A 357 33.51 33.93 -10.48
C LEU A 357 33.45 32.49 -9.93
N ALA A 358 34.24 31.56 -10.48
CA ALA A 358 34.34 30.19 -9.97
C ALA A 358 35.18 30.10 -8.68
N LYS A 359 36.00 31.12 -8.39
CA LYS A 359 36.78 31.19 -7.15
C LYS A 359 35.97 31.85 -6.03
N ARG A 360 34.87 31.18 -5.66
CA ARG A 360 34.05 31.53 -4.51
C ARG A 360 34.03 30.39 -3.52
N CYS A 361 34.29 30.68 -2.26
CA CYS A 361 34.28 29.70 -1.19
C CYS A 361 33.50 30.25 0.01
N VAL A 362 32.68 29.41 0.62
CA VAL A 362 31.93 29.76 1.83
C VAL A 362 32.60 29.11 3.01
N VAL A 363 32.86 29.89 4.04
CA VAL A 363 33.47 29.40 5.27
C VAL A 363 32.63 29.81 6.47
N ARG A 364 32.47 28.89 7.43
CA ARG A 364 31.90 29.24 8.73
C ARG A 364 33.01 29.44 9.75
N LEU A 365 32.96 30.55 10.49
CA LEU A 365 33.97 30.90 11.46
C LEU A 365 33.87 30.00 12.70
N THR A 366 34.98 29.34 13.04
CA THR A 366 35.16 28.55 14.27
C THR A 366 35.90 29.32 15.36
N GLY A 367 36.62 30.38 14.99
CA GLY A 367 37.35 31.24 15.91
C GLY A 367 37.53 32.64 15.35
N VAL A 368 37.30 33.64 16.19
CA VAL A 368 37.47 35.06 15.86
C VAL A 368 38.22 35.74 17.00
N THR A 369 39.37 36.31 16.71
CA THR A 369 40.22 36.98 17.72
C THR A 369 40.66 38.34 17.21
N ALA A 370 40.28 39.39 17.93
CA ALA A 370 40.77 40.74 17.66
C ALA A 370 42.21 40.87 18.15
N ASN A 371 43.07 41.40 17.30
CA ASN A 371 44.50 41.61 17.56
C ASN A 371 44.93 42.97 17.00
N GLN A 372 46.18 43.37 17.23
CA GLN A 372 46.77 44.57 16.63
C GLN A 372 48.16 44.24 16.09
N ASP A 373 48.49 44.76 14.91
CA ASP A 373 49.84 44.74 14.36
C ASP A 373 50.58 46.04 14.75
N PRO A 374 51.59 45.97 15.64
CA PRO A 374 52.38 47.14 16.04
C PRO A 374 53.16 47.79 14.89
N LEU A 375 53.47 47.04 13.83
CA LEU A 375 54.23 47.53 12.68
C LEU A 375 53.34 47.90 11.49
N GLY A 376 52.03 47.63 11.58
CA GLY A 376 51.13 47.76 10.44
C GLY A 376 51.10 49.16 9.84
N GLY A 377 51.17 50.20 10.69
CA GLY A 377 51.11 51.60 10.25
C GLY A 377 52.23 51.97 9.27
N PHE A 378 53.40 51.33 9.35
CA PHE A 378 54.54 51.62 8.48
C PHE A 378 54.29 51.22 7.02
N PHE A 379 53.31 50.34 6.76
CA PHE A 379 52.92 49.93 5.42
C PHE A 379 51.86 50.83 4.78
N LEU A 380 51.27 51.78 5.53
CA LEU A 380 50.31 52.75 5.00
C LEU A 380 50.99 53.79 4.11
N THR A 381 50.19 54.47 3.29
CA THR A 381 50.66 55.59 2.46
C THR A 381 49.81 56.83 2.77
N PRO A 382 50.34 57.82 3.52
CA PRO A 382 51.69 57.90 4.11
C PRO A 382 51.88 56.93 5.30
N PRO A 383 53.13 56.52 5.61
CA PRO A 383 53.42 55.62 6.72
C PRO A 383 53.18 56.30 8.07
N SER A 384 52.62 55.56 9.03
CA SER A 384 52.42 55.97 10.43
C SER A 384 53.14 55.02 11.38
N SER A 385 53.49 55.48 12.58
CA SER A 385 53.97 54.61 13.68
C SER A 385 52.84 53.96 14.48
N ASP A 386 51.58 54.27 14.16
CA ASP A 386 50.43 53.74 14.89
C ASP A 386 50.18 52.26 14.56
N PRO A 387 49.77 51.45 15.56
CA PRO A 387 49.39 50.06 15.32
C PRO A 387 48.12 49.98 14.46
N ILE A 388 48.04 48.97 13.61
CA ILE A 388 46.82 48.68 12.84
C ILE A 388 46.03 47.60 13.57
N GLU A 389 44.73 47.84 13.75
CA GLU A 389 43.83 46.82 14.28
C GLU A 389 43.53 45.76 13.23
N VAL A 390 43.58 44.49 13.63
CA VAL A 390 43.34 43.34 12.77
C VAL A 390 42.41 42.34 13.45
N THR A 391 41.72 41.53 12.67
CA THR A 391 40.87 40.45 13.18
C THR A 391 41.33 39.13 12.58
N GLU A 392 41.85 38.22 13.39
CA GLU A 392 42.22 36.88 12.97
C GLU A 392 40.99 35.97 12.97
N ILE A 393 40.80 35.25 11.87
CA ILE A 393 39.68 34.34 11.66
C ILE A 393 40.19 32.93 11.36
N THR A 394 39.47 31.93 11.88
CA THR A 394 39.71 30.51 11.63
C THR A 394 38.39 29.82 11.29
N TRP A 395 38.45 28.77 10.48
CA TRP A 395 37.30 27.96 10.09
C TRP A 395 37.65 26.47 10.07
N ALA A 396 36.62 25.63 9.98
CA ALA A 396 36.77 24.18 10.01
C ALA A 396 37.51 23.64 8.78
N GLU A 397 38.20 22.50 8.95
CA GLU A 397 38.91 21.81 7.87
C GLU A 397 37.98 21.37 6.73
N ALA A 398 36.72 21.03 7.04
CA ALA A 398 35.70 20.70 6.02
C ALA A 398 35.37 21.89 5.08
N ASP A 399 35.60 23.12 5.53
CA ASP A 399 35.43 24.35 4.75
C ASP A 399 36.79 24.91 4.26
N ALA A 400 37.85 24.10 4.27
CA ALA A 400 39.16 24.55 3.81
C ALA A 400 39.13 25.00 2.34
N LEU A 401 39.95 25.99 1.98
CA LEU A 401 39.88 26.59 0.63
C LEU A 401 40.18 25.56 -0.46
N PRO A 402 39.28 25.35 -1.45
CA PRO A 402 39.51 24.35 -2.49
C PRO A 402 40.54 24.80 -3.54
N PHE A 403 40.90 26.08 -3.55
CA PHE A 403 41.84 26.70 -4.49
C PHE A 403 42.70 27.75 -3.79
N ALA A 404 43.80 28.16 -4.44
CA ALA A 404 44.59 29.29 -3.97
C ALA A 404 43.86 30.62 -4.25
N LEU A 405 43.71 31.45 -3.22
CA LEU A 405 43.02 32.74 -3.25
C LEU A 405 44.05 33.88 -3.08
N CYS A 406 44.24 34.69 -4.11
CA CYS A 406 45.21 35.79 -4.06
C CYS A 406 44.59 37.05 -3.43
N LEU A 407 45.25 37.58 -2.41
CA LEU A 407 44.84 38.75 -1.64
C LEU A 407 45.46 40.03 -2.20
N SER A 408 46.72 39.94 -2.59
CA SER A 408 47.48 40.97 -3.30
C SER A 408 48.26 40.31 -4.44
N ALA A 409 48.44 41.03 -5.54
CA ALA A 409 49.11 40.51 -6.73
C ALA A 409 49.86 41.62 -7.45
N ARG A 410 50.74 41.23 -8.36
CA ARG A 410 51.35 42.12 -9.34
C ARG A 410 50.74 41.83 -10.70
N THR A 411 50.23 42.87 -11.37
CA THR A 411 49.67 42.72 -12.71
C THR A 411 50.73 42.25 -13.70
N ASP A 412 50.31 41.71 -14.84
CA ASP A 412 51.24 41.25 -15.87
C ASP A 412 51.94 42.43 -16.59
N ALA A 413 52.85 42.09 -17.51
CA ALA A 413 53.61 43.08 -18.26
C ALA A 413 52.73 43.95 -19.17
N GLU A 414 51.64 43.41 -19.70
CA GLU A 414 50.69 44.15 -20.57
C GLU A 414 49.88 45.17 -19.77
N HIS A 415 49.64 44.88 -18.48
CA HIS A 415 48.93 45.72 -17.53
C HIS A 415 49.87 46.52 -16.60
N GLY A 416 51.16 46.60 -16.95
CA GLY A 416 52.12 47.53 -16.38
C GLY A 416 52.83 47.10 -15.10
N ASN A 417 52.83 45.81 -14.74
CA ASN A 417 53.54 45.27 -13.57
C ASN A 417 53.26 46.03 -12.25
N LYS A 418 52.02 46.48 -12.06
CA LYS A 418 51.58 47.27 -10.91
C LYS A 418 51.17 46.37 -9.77
N TYR A 419 51.54 46.73 -8.55
CA TYR A 419 51.02 46.07 -7.35
C TYR A 419 49.59 46.50 -7.10
N ILE A 420 48.72 45.52 -6.92
CA ILE A 420 47.32 45.70 -6.58
C ILE A 420 47.02 45.02 -5.25
N THR A 421 46.24 45.69 -4.42
CA THR A 421 45.73 45.20 -3.15
C THR A 421 44.23 44.93 -3.26
N ASP A 422 43.65 44.24 -2.28
CA ASP A 422 42.21 43.91 -2.25
C ASP A 422 41.76 43.09 -3.48
N VAL A 423 42.62 42.22 -4.01
CA VAL A 423 42.31 41.34 -5.15
C VAL A 423 41.15 40.41 -4.80
N SER A 424 41.19 39.85 -3.59
CA SER A 424 40.09 39.08 -3.01
C SER A 424 39.53 39.78 -1.78
N ILE A 425 38.24 39.58 -1.54
CA ILE A 425 37.49 40.14 -0.42
C ILE A 425 36.70 39.04 0.29
N ALA A 426 36.35 39.28 1.55
CA ALA A 426 35.40 38.48 2.30
C ALA A 426 34.07 39.24 2.41
N LEU A 427 33.00 38.67 1.88
CA LEU A 427 31.65 39.19 2.06
C LEU A 427 31.09 38.66 3.39
N GLY A 428 30.71 39.56 4.28
CA GLY A 428 29.89 39.26 5.46
C GLY A 428 28.42 39.50 5.19
N ASN A 429 27.62 39.54 6.25
CA ASN A 429 26.15 39.63 6.17
C ASN A 429 25.56 38.48 5.32
N VAL A 430 26.10 37.28 5.53
CA VAL A 430 25.71 36.06 4.82
C VAL A 430 24.92 35.17 5.77
N PHE A 431 23.76 34.70 5.30
CA PHE A 431 22.91 33.77 6.04
C PHE A 431 22.29 32.73 5.11
N LEU A 432 21.73 31.68 5.71
CA LEU A 432 21.13 30.57 4.97
C LEU A 432 19.65 30.84 4.66
N ALA A 433 19.26 30.62 3.41
CA ALA A 433 17.86 30.60 2.98
C ALA A 433 17.55 29.30 2.23
N ASP A 434 16.28 28.89 2.23
CA ASP A 434 15.82 27.72 1.48
C ASP A 434 14.62 28.04 0.59
N HIS A 435 14.50 27.28 -0.50
CA HIS A 435 13.45 27.47 -1.49
C HIS A 435 12.09 27.10 -0.93
N GLY A 436 11.12 27.97 -1.19
CA GLY A 436 9.72 27.77 -0.88
C GLY A 436 9.12 28.94 -0.12
N ARG A 437 7.82 29.15 -0.33
CA ARG A 437 7.01 30.21 0.28
C ARG A 437 6.01 29.62 1.25
N THR A 438 5.91 30.20 2.44
CA THR A 438 4.89 29.88 3.43
C THR A 438 3.55 30.48 3.04
N ILE A 439 2.51 29.63 3.03
CA ILE A 439 1.12 30.01 2.80
C ILE A 439 0.21 29.45 3.90
N CYS A 440 -0.92 30.11 4.08
CA CYS A 440 -1.95 29.73 5.05
C CYS A 440 -3.25 29.40 4.31
N GLN A 441 -3.88 28.30 4.68
CA GLN A 441 -5.12 27.83 4.06
C GLN A 441 -6.09 27.30 5.12
N SER A 442 -7.37 27.65 4.97
CA SER A 442 -8.46 26.96 5.67
C SER A 442 -8.67 25.54 5.12
N LEU A 443 -8.79 24.57 6.03
CA LEU A 443 -9.13 23.17 5.77
C LEU A 443 -10.64 22.88 5.97
N GLY A 444 -11.43 23.88 6.39
CA GLY A 444 -12.84 23.72 6.71
C GLY A 444 -13.10 23.09 8.08
N TYR A 445 -14.29 22.53 8.26
CA TYR A 445 -14.76 21.93 9.51
C TYR A 445 -14.87 20.41 9.38
N VAL A 446 -14.70 19.69 10.49
CA VAL A 446 -14.97 18.25 10.55
C VAL A 446 -16.49 18.04 10.52
N PRO A 447 -17.05 17.37 9.49
CA PRO A 447 -18.50 17.22 9.38
C PRO A 447 -19.08 16.34 10.50
N PRO A 448 -20.37 16.47 10.83
CA PRO A 448 -21.02 15.58 11.79
C PRO A 448 -21.09 14.15 11.26
N ALA A 449 -21.10 13.17 12.18
CA ALA A 449 -21.34 11.78 11.81
C ALA A 449 -22.77 11.63 11.27
N GLN A 450 -22.91 11.14 10.03
CA GLN A 450 -24.21 10.97 9.37
C GLN A 450 -24.73 9.53 9.42
N MET A 451 -23.84 8.56 9.64
CA MET A 451 -24.17 7.15 9.67
C MET A 451 -24.03 6.61 11.10
N ALA A 452 -24.87 5.66 11.46
CA ALA A 452 -24.78 4.91 12.70
C ALA A 452 -25.04 3.44 12.39
N PHE A 453 -24.32 2.54 13.04
CA PHE A 453 -24.65 1.13 13.05
C PHE A 453 -25.13 0.73 14.43
N VAL A 454 -25.95 -0.32 14.45
CA VAL A 454 -26.52 -0.84 15.70
C VAL A 454 -25.65 -1.99 16.15
N GLN A 455 -24.97 -1.84 17.29
CA GLN A 455 -24.24 -2.95 17.90
C GLN A 455 -25.24 -3.82 18.66
N GLN A 456 -25.45 -5.06 18.19
CA GLN A 456 -26.39 -5.97 18.83
C GLN A 456 -25.89 -6.32 20.24
N SER A 457 -26.66 -5.93 21.24
CA SER A 457 -26.40 -6.35 22.62
C SER A 457 -26.89 -7.79 22.76
N GLY A 458 -26.04 -8.70 23.25
CA GLY A 458 -26.37 -10.12 23.40
C GLY A 458 -27.49 -10.43 24.42
N SER A 459 -28.17 -9.42 24.96
CA SER A 459 -29.30 -9.57 25.88
C SER A 459 -30.55 -8.88 25.31
N THR A 460 -31.69 -9.56 25.39
CA THR A 460 -33.01 -9.08 24.91
C THR A 460 -33.58 -7.91 25.72
N CYS A 461 -32.94 -7.56 26.85
CA CYS A 461 -33.42 -6.51 27.76
C CYS A 461 -32.59 -5.21 27.69
N GLN A 462 -31.53 -5.15 26.88
CA GLN A 462 -30.76 -3.92 26.68
C GLN A 462 -31.16 -3.26 25.36
N LEU A 463 -31.50 -1.98 25.42
CA LEU A 463 -31.73 -1.17 24.22
C LEU A 463 -30.45 -1.13 23.40
N ASN A 464 -30.54 -1.48 22.11
CA ASN A 464 -29.38 -1.35 21.24
C ASN A 464 -29.02 0.14 21.09
N VAL A 465 -27.80 0.49 21.47
CA VAL A 465 -27.30 1.86 21.37
C VAL A 465 -26.72 2.06 19.96
N PRO A 466 -27.16 3.07 19.20
CA PRO A 466 -26.57 3.38 17.91
C PRO A 466 -25.13 3.87 18.12
N VAL A 467 -24.18 3.21 17.46
CA VAL A 467 -22.78 3.63 17.42
C VAL A 467 -22.57 4.44 16.15
N LEU A 468 -22.24 5.73 16.32
CA LEU A 468 -21.99 6.63 15.22
C LEU A 468 -20.72 6.20 14.45
N VAL A 469 -20.84 6.12 13.13
CA VAL A 469 -19.70 5.91 12.22
C VAL A 469 -18.91 7.22 12.16
N PRO A 470 -17.62 7.21 12.52
CA PRO A 470 -16.81 8.42 12.48
C PRO A 470 -16.72 9.00 11.06
N PRO A 471 -16.87 10.33 10.89
CA PRO A 471 -16.82 10.96 9.58
C PRO A 471 -15.39 10.94 9.01
N HIS A 472 -15.29 10.87 7.68
CA HIS A 472 -14.01 10.93 6.99
C HIS A 472 -13.60 12.39 6.74
N PHE A 473 -12.67 12.91 7.53
CA PHE A 473 -12.08 14.23 7.31
C PHE A 473 -10.69 14.09 6.68
N ARG A 474 -10.60 14.36 5.37
CA ARG A 474 -9.36 14.27 4.56
C ARG A 474 -9.23 15.49 3.62
N PRO A 475 -8.95 16.69 4.17
CA PRO A 475 -8.84 17.88 3.35
C PRO A 475 -7.59 17.80 2.44
N GLN A 476 -7.73 18.30 1.21
CA GLN A 476 -6.64 18.43 0.25
C GLN A 476 -6.11 19.87 0.26
N LEU A 477 -4.78 20.01 0.15
CA LEU A 477 -4.15 21.31 -0.01
C LEU A 477 -4.41 21.85 -1.42
N LYS A 478 -4.71 23.13 -1.53
CA LYS A 478 -5.04 23.81 -2.79
C LYS A 478 -3.81 24.14 -3.63
N HIS A 479 -2.65 24.29 -2.99
CA HIS A 479 -1.41 24.69 -3.64
C HIS A 479 -0.33 23.63 -3.40
N GLY A 480 0.55 23.47 -4.39
CA GLY A 480 1.72 22.60 -4.33
C GLY A 480 2.77 23.08 -5.34
N PRO A 481 3.93 22.40 -5.41
CA PRO A 481 4.28 21.21 -4.65
C PRO A 481 4.57 21.51 -3.16
N LEU A 482 4.16 20.62 -2.26
CA LEU A 482 4.47 20.73 -0.82
C LEU A 482 5.98 20.62 -0.59
N THR A 483 6.56 21.62 0.08
CA THR A 483 7.99 21.67 0.39
C THR A 483 8.37 20.55 1.35
N GLN A 484 9.40 19.80 1.00
CA GLN A 484 10.08 18.85 1.88
C GLN A 484 11.36 19.51 2.40
N GLN A 485 11.44 19.73 3.71
CA GLN A 485 12.60 20.34 4.32
C GLN A 485 13.50 19.30 4.95
N CYS A 486 14.77 19.43 4.64
CA CYS A 486 15.80 18.55 5.14
C CYS A 486 16.21 18.93 6.57
N ARG A 487 16.54 17.92 7.37
CA ARG A 487 16.86 18.07 8.79
C ARG A 487 18.16 17.39 9.13
N VAL A 488 18.85 17.93 10.12
CA VAL A 488 20.09 17.38 10.67
C VAL A 488 19.88 17.01 12.14
N THR A 489 20.49 15.90 12.55
CA THR A 489 20.46 15.47 13.95
C THR A 489 21.72 15.98 14.62
N ARG A 490 21.57 16.95 15.52
CA ARG A 490 22.68 17.41 16.35
C ARG A 490 22.76 16.53 17.60
N ILE A 491 23.91 15.92 17.81
CA ILE A 491 24.22 15.15 19.02
C ILE A 491 24.96 16.10 19.96
N THR A 492 24.30 16.56 21.02
CA THR A 492 24.96 17.28 22.10
C THR A 492 25.33 16.30 23.21
N SER A 493 26.62 16.19 23.51
CA SER A 493 27.07 15.62 24.78
C SER A 493 27.03 16.72 25.83
N THR A 494 26.18 16.58 26.84
CA THR A 494 26.24 17.45 28.02
C THR A 494 27.54 17.19 28.76
N ALA A 495 28.52 18.09 28.62
CA ALA A 495 29.68 18.13 29.50
C ALA A 495 29.22 18.72 30.84
N GLY A 496 28.68 17.89 31.73
CA GLY A 496 28.29 18.30 33.06
C GLY A 496 28.31 17.13 34.02
N THR A 497 29.12 17.25 35.08
CA THR A 497 29.21 16.43 36.31
C THR A 497 29.32 14.90 36.16
N LEU A 498 30.16 14.27 37.00
CA LEU A 498 30.51 12.83 37.02
C LEU A 498 29.32 11.84 37.07
N LEU A 499 28.08 12.32 37.23
CA LEU A 499 26.84 11.54 37.28
C LEU A 499 25.99 11.61 35.99
N SER A 500 26.32 12.48 35.02
CA SER A 500 25.60 12.61 33.72
C SER A 500 26.47 12.31 32.50
N ALA A 501 27.68 11.77 32.71
CA ALA A 501 28.51 11.21 31.66
C ALA A 501 27.79 10.04 30.96
N GLY A 502 27.10 10.32 29.86
CA GLY A 502 26.57 9.29 28.96
C GLY A 502 25.25 9.59 28.24
N ARG A 503 24.45 10.56 28.69
CA ARG A 503 23.20 10.90 27.98
C ARG A 503 23.47 11.83 26.81
N ARG A 504 23.61 11.24 25.62
CA ARG A 504 23.61 11.96 24.35
C ARG A 504 22.22 12.50 24.09
N HIS A 505 22.05 13.82 24.09
CA HIS A 505 20.80 14.44 23.66
C HIS A 505 20.84 14.61 22.15
N GLN A 506 19.88 14.01 21.45
CA GLN A 506 19.68 14.19 20.02
C GLN A 506 18.61 15.25 19.81
N LYS A 507 18.95 16.33 19.10
CA LYS A 507 17.98 17.37 18.70
C LYS A 507 17.96 17.49 17.18
N THR A 508 16.77 17.33 16.60
CA THR A 508 16.56 17.43 15.16
C THR A 508 16.25 18.88 14.77
N MET A 509 17.14 19.51 14.01
CA MET A 509 17.04 20.92 13.57
C MET A 509 17.08 20.99 12.04
N PHE A 510 16.78 22.16 11.46
CA PHE A 510 16.85 22.32 9.98
C PHE A 510 18.29 22.40 9.48
N PHE A 511 19.17 23.04 10.24
CA PHE A 511 20.61 23.05 10.07
C PHE A 511 21.28 23.20 11.44
N ASP A 512 22.57 22.89 11.55
CA ASP A 512 23.34 23.14 12.76
C ASP A 512 24.14 24.44 12.60
N PRO A 513 23.86 25.50 13.39
CA PRO A 513 24.53 26.80 13.24
C PRO A 513 26.02 26.77 13.60
N LEU A 514 26.51 25.69 14.22
CA LEU A 514 27.94 25.54 14.54
C LEU A 514 28.67 24.53 13.65
N ALA A 515 27.96 23.82 12.77
CA ALA A 515 28.58 22.91 11.82
C ALA A 515 29.22 23.70 10.66
N PRO A 516 30.23 23.14 9.98
CA PRO A 516 30.81 23.72 8.77
C PRO A 516 29.75 24.18 7.75
N ALA A 517 30.05 25.23 6.99
CA ALA A 517 29.17 25.77 5.95
C ALA A 517 28.83 24.71 4.88
N SER A 518 29.77 23.84 4.55
CA SER A 518 29.57 22.71 3.64
C SER A 518 28.47 21.74 4.10
N ASP A 519 28.40 21.43 5.40
CA ASP A 519 27.38 20.55 5.99
C ASP A 519 25.96 21.15 5.90
N ALA A 520 25.85 22.49 5.92
CA ALA A 520 24.56 23.15 5.78
C ALA A 520 23.92 22.95 4.40
N MET A 521 24.71 22.59 3.38
CA MET A 521 24.22 22.27 2.03
C MET A 521 23.94 20.78 1.83
N GLN A 522 24.34 19.92 2.78
CA GLN A 522 24.09 18.49 2.69
C GLN A 522 22.70 18.14 3.20
N CYS A 523 22.06 17.20 2.51
CA CYS A 523 20.71 16.75 2.76
C CYS A 523 20.69 15.22 2.85
N ASP A 524 20.18 14.67 3.96
CA ASP A 524 19.73 13.29 4.01
C ASP A 524 18.22 13.25 3.73
N PHE A 525 17.84 12.76 2.54
CA PHE A 525 16.43 12.61 2.15
C PHE A 525 15.65 11.71 3.12
N ARG A 526 16.34 10.79 3.80
CA ARG A 526 15.73 9.93 4.83
C ARG A 526 15.43 10.68 6.12
N LEU A 527 15.75 11.97 6.23
CA LEU A 527 15.33 12.83 7.34
C LEU A 527 14.46 14.01 6.88
N ALA A 528 14.20 14.13 5.57
CA ALA A 528 13.31 15.16 5.04
C ALA A 528 11.88 14.98 5.55
N THR A 529 11.26 16.06 5.98
CA THR A 529 9.87 16.08 6.44
C THR A 529 9.09 17.19 5.76
N PRO A 530 7.79 17.01 5.53
CA PRO A 530 6.96 18.05 4.94
C PRO A 530 6.89 19.27 5.86
N ALA A 531 7.08 20.46 5.27
CA ALA A 531 7.02 21.73 5.98
C ALA A 531 5.55 22.19 6.13
N ILE A 532 4.84 21.56 7.06
CA ILE A 532 3.42 21.81 7.33
C ILE A 532 3.12 21.78 8.83
N CYS A 533 2.28 22.72 9.25
CA CYS A 533 1.68 22.78 10.58
C CYS A 533 0.17 22.85 10.40
N VAL A 534 -0.57 22.04 11.15
CA VAL A 534 -2.04 22.05 11.16
C VAL A 534 -2.51 22.45 12.56
N SER A 535 -3.49 23.33 12.62
CA SER A 535 -4.16 23.72 13.85
C SER A 535 -5.65 23.41 13.74
N ASP A 536 -6.20 22.84 14.81
CA ASP A 536 -7.63 22.56 14.91
C ASP A 536 -8.46 23.81 15.24
N SER A 537 -9.78 23.63 15.33
CA SER A 537 -10.74 24.69 15.67
C SER A 537 -10.57 25.27 17.09
N SER A 538 -9.76 24.64 17.93
CA SER A 538 -9.37 25.14 19.27
C SER A 538 -8.01 25.83 19.27
N CYS A 539 -7.42 26.06 18.09
CA CYS A 539 -6.05 26.53 17.90
C CYS A 539 -4.99 25.59 18.48
N THR A 540 -5.31 24.31 18.70
CA THR A 540 -4.29 23.35 19.12
C THR A 540 -3.52 22.85 17.91
N ARG A 541 -2.19 22.84 18.03
CA ARG A 541 -1.28 22.32 17.00
C ARG A 541 -1.32 20.80 16.93
N TRP A 542 -1.28 20.31 15.70
CA TRP A 542 -1.05 18.93 15.34
C TRP A 542 0.34 18.80 14.71
N ASP A 543 1.04 17.72 15.03
CA ASP A 543 2.39 17.48 14.55
C ASP A 543 2.41 16.54 13.35
N VAL A 544 3.20 16.90 12.35
CA VAL A 544 3.33 16.11 11.14
C VAL A 544 4.27 14.93 11.37
N GLN A 545 3.81 13.75 10.99
CA GLN A 545 4.59 12.52 11.04
C GLN A 545 4.74 11.94 9.64
N ARG A 546 5.75 11.09 9.46
CA ARG A 546 5.95 10.30 8.23
C ARG A 546 4.97 9.16 8.11
N ASP A 547 4.57 8.63 9.25
CA ASP A 547 3.54 7.65 9.41
C ASP A 547 2.95 7.72 10.82
N LEU A 548 1.87 6.99 11.05
CA LEU A 548 1.16 7.02 12.31
C LEU A 548 1.34 5.74 13.15
N LEU A 549 2.17 4.77 12.73
CA LEU A 549 2.23 3.48 13.47
C LEU A 549 2.87 3.60 14.85
N ALA A 550 3.76 4.58 15.02
CA ALA A 550 4.38 4.87 16.32
C ALA A 550 3.59 5.89 17.14
N SER A 551 2.45 6.36 16.65
CA SER A 551 1.59 7.34 17.33
C SER A 551 0.59 6.63 18.23
N ASP A 552 0.46 7.09 19.47
CA ASP A 552 -0.55 6.60 20.40
C ASP A 552 -1.95 7.18 20.05
N ALA A 553 -3.00 6.55 20.59
CA ALA A 553 -4.40 6.92 20.36
C ALA A 553 -4.76 8.39 20.67
N PHE A 554 -4.00 9.04 21.56
CA PHE A 554 -4.22 10.43 21.99
C PHE A 554 -3.29 11.43 21.32
N ASP A 555 -2.31 10.96 20.53
CA ASP A 555 -1.36 11.83 19.89
C ASP A 555 -2.02 12.61 18.76
N LYS A 556 -1.87 13.94 18.80
CA LYS A 556 -2.36 14.85 17.75
C LYS A 556 -1.44 14.84 16.54
N HIS A 557 -1.30 13.67 15.92
CA HIS A 557 -0.44 13.45 14.78
C HIS A 557 -1.25 13.38 13.48
N PHE A 558 -0.65 13.87 12.39
CA PHE A 558 -1.20 13.73 11.05
C PHE A 558 -0.11 13.41 10.04
N LEU A 559 -0.52 12.91 8.88
CA LEU A 559 0.34 12.59 7.75
C LEU A 559 -0.07 13.44 6.55
N ALA A 560 0.90 14.00 5.84
CA ALA A 560 0.71 14.55 4.51
C ALA A 560 0.98 13.48 3.44
N GLU A 561 -0.03 13.10 2.68
CA GLU A 561 0.12 12.19 1.55
C GLU A 561 0.26 12.98 0.25
N VAL A 562 1.48 13.04 -0.30
CA VAL A 562 1.79 13.75 -1.54
C VAL A 562 1.59 12.82 -2.73
N GLU A 563 0.81 13.26 -3.70
CA GLU A 563 0.61 12.55 -4.99
C GLU A 563 1.60 13.03 -6.05
N ASP A 564 1.62 12.38 -7.22
CA ASP A 564 2.57 12.71 -8.31
C ASP A 564 2.40 14.13 -8.88
N ASN A 565 1.24 14.76 -8.68
CA ASN A 565 1.00 16.15 -9.05
C ASN A 565 1.58 17.16 -8.03
N GLY A 566 2.21 16.69 -6.95
CA GLY A 566 2.78 17.50 -5.88
C GLY A 566 1.76 18.05 -4.87
N LEU A 567 0.46 17.82 -5.07
CA LEU A 567 -0.57 18.18 -4.09
C LEU A 567 -0.59 17.16 -2.95
N ALA A 568 -0.87 17.64 -1.74
CA ALA A 568 -0.94 16.80 -0.57
C ALA A 568 -2.38 16.67 -0.04
N THR A 569 -2.75 15.46 0.36
CA THR A 569 -3.96 15.17 1.12
C THR A 569 -3.58 14.89 2.57
N ILE A 570 -4.27 15.53 3.50
CA ILE A 570 -4.02 15.34 4.93
C ILE A 570 -4.79 14.11 5.41
N ARG A 571 -4.10 13.22 6.11
CA ARG A 571 -4.68 12.05 6.78
C ARG A 571 -4.39 12.13 8.27
N PHE A 572 -5.46 12.02 9.07
CA PHE A 572 -5.37 11.93 10.52
C PHE A 572 -5.43 10.47 11.00
N GLY A 573 -5.22 10.29 12.31
CA GLY A 573 -5.32 9.00 12.98
C GLY A 573 -6.75 8.46 13.09
N ASP A 574 -6.86 7.27 13.67
CA ASP A 574 -8.09 6.49 13.77
C ASP A 574 -8.50 6.16 15.23
N ASP A 575 -7.93 6.86 16.20
CA ASP A 575 -8.00 6.60 17.66
C ASP A 575 -7.25 5.33 18.11
N ILE A 576 -6.50 4.67 17.22
CA ILE A 576 -5.53 3.61 17.55
C ILE A 576 -4.13 4.09 17.22
N TYR A 577 -3.94 4.55 15.98
CA TYR A 577 -2.70 5.08 15.43
C TYR A 577 -2.84 6.60 15.24
N GLY A 578 -2.68 7.35 16.32
CA GLY A 578 -2.97 8.78 16.38
C GLY A 578 -4.46 9.08 16.62
N MET A 579 -4.72 10.28 17.14
CA MET A 579 -6.05 10.78 17.46
C MET A 579 -6.86 11.10 16.19
N ARG A 580 -8.14 10.73 16.18
CA ARG A 580 -9.07 11.15 15.13
C ARG A 580 -9.65 12.55 15.44
N PRO A 581 -9.78 13.44 14.43
CA PRO A 581 -10.52 14.69 14.56
C PRO A 581 -11.96 14.45 14.98
N ARG A 582 -12.42 15.17 16.00
CA ARG A 582 -13.82 15.12 16.44
C ARG A 582 -14.67 16.06 15.58
N PRO A 583 -15.95 15.73 15.32
CA PRO A 583 -16.85 16.64 14.63
C PRO A 583 -16.90 18.01 15.29
N ASP A 584 -16.83 19.06 14.49
CA ASP A 584 -16.94 20.44 14.99
C ASP A 584 -18.43 20.73 15.24
N THR A 585 -18.85 20.66 16.50
CA THR A 585 -20.23 20.92 16.91
C THR A 585 -20.59 22.41 16.93
N ASP A 586 -19.58 23.28 16.96
CA ASP A 586 -19.71 24.73 17.03
C ASP A 586 -18.97 25.40 15.88
N GLN A 587 -19.70 25.70 14.82
CA GLN A 587 -19.16 26.37 13.62
C GLN A 587 -18.90 27.87 13.84
N SER A 588 -19.22 28.43 15.02
CA SER A 588 -18.79 29.79 15.37
C SER A 588 -17.29 29.86 15.74
N LYS A 589 -16.67 28.71 16.02
CA LYS A 589 -15.23 28.59 16.25
C LYS A 589 -14.45 28.68 14.93
N PRO A 590 -13.17 29.07 14.97
CA PRO A 590 -12.34 29.06 13.78
C PRO A 590 -12.32 27.65 13.17
N CYS A 591 -12.34 27.58 11.84
CA CYS A 591 -12.15 26.33 11.12
C CYS A 591 -10.71 25.81 11.29
N TRP A 592 -10.48 24.57 10.87
CA TRP A 592 -9.13 24.02 10.82
C TRP A 592 -8.27 24.80 9.82
N VAL A 593 -7.00 25.00 10.16
CA VAL A 593 -6.05 25.79 9.34
C VAL A 593 -4.77 25.00 9.14
N ALA A 594 -4.25 25.02 7.91
CA ALA A 594 -2.92 24.55 7.59
C ALA A 594 -2.02 25.73 7.21
N THR A 595 -0.86 25.83 7.85
CA THR A 595 0.25 26.68 7.42
C THR A 595 1.32 25.78 6.85
N TYR A 596 1.63 25.92 5.56
CA TYR A 596 2.55 25.04 4.86
C TYR A 596 3.38 25.78 3.83
N ARG A 597 4.51 25.20 3.46
CA ARG A 597 5.39 25.77 2.44
C ARG A 597 5.16 25.10 1.08
N ILE A 598 5.16 25.93 0.05
CA ILE A 598 5.12 25.49 -1.35
C ILE A 598 6.41 25.88 -2.07
N GLY A 599 6.89 25.01 -2.95
CA GLY A 599 8.19 25.16 -3.60
C GLY A 599 9.10 24.01 -3.22
N ASN A 600 9.34 23.12 -4.17
CA ASN A 600 10.10 21.90 -3.99
C ASN A 600 10.73 21.53 -5.33
N GLY A 601 11.73 20.65 -5.33
CA GLY A 601 12.32 20.15 -6.56
C GLY A 601 13.43 21.02 -7.13
N THR A 602 13.68 20.85 -8.42
CA THR A 602 14.79 21.49 -9.14
C THR A 602 14.54 22.95 -9.50
N ALA A 603 13.30 23.43 -9.39
CA ALA A 603 12.94 24.83 -9.65
C ALA A 603 13.74 25.80 -8.75
N GLY A 604 14.02 25.38 -7.52
CA GLY A 604 14.86 26.16 -6.59
C GLY A 604 16.36 26.14 -6.90
N ASN A 605 16.87 25.38 -7.87
CA ASN A 605 18.32 25.33 -8.19
C ASN A 605 18.71 26.52 -9.08
N VAL A 606 18.55 27.73 -8.54
CA VAL A 606 18.83 28.99 -9.23
C VAL A 606 20.34 29.25 -9.32
N GLY A 607 20.77 29.90 -10.41
CA GLY A 607 22.17 30.27 -10.62
C GLY A 607 22.69 31.33 -9.64
N ALA A 608 24.01 31.56 -9.62
CA ALA A 608 24.60 32.65 -8.86
C ALA A 608 24.08 34.02 -9.34
N GLY A 609 23.80 34.93 -8.40
CA GLY A 609 23.30 36.28 -8.67
C GLY A 609 21.85 36.34 -9.18
N ALA A 610 21.08 35.27 -8.98
CA ALA A 610 19.67 35.17 -9.37
C ALA A 610 18.73 35.86 -8.38
N LEU A 611 19.02 35.83 -7.08
CA LEU A 611 18.29 36.57 -6.06
C LEU A 611 18.56 38.07 -6.20
N ALA A 612 17.49 38.86 -6.14
CA ALA A 612 17.60 40.31 -6.36
C ALA A 612 16.68 41.13 -5.45
N TYR A 613 15.62 40.53 -4.90
CA TYR A 613 14.61 41.25 -4.13
C TYR A 613 14.39 40.62 -2.75
N ILE A 614 13.98 41.43 -1.79
CA ILE A 614 13.65 41.03 -0.42
C ILE A 614 12.36 41.68 0.05
N ASP A 615 11.59 40.92 0.84
CA ASP A 615 10.42 41.37 1.57
C ASP A 615 10.82 42.22 2.78
N SER A 616 10.88 43.53 2.57
CA SER A 616 11.16 44.52 3.60
C SER A 616 10.72 45.92 3.14
N GLU A 617 10.44 46.79 4.12
CA GLU A 617 10.19 48.22 3.91
C GLU A 617 11.39 49.08 4.36
N ASP A 618 12.47 48.46 4.85
CA ASP A 618 13.65 49.17 5.36
C ASP A 618 14.60 49.59 4.22
N SER A 619 14.65 50.90 3.96
CA SER A 619 15.53 51.52 2.96
C SER A 619 17.02 51.42 3.29
N SER A 620 17.38 50.91 4.48
CA SER A 620 18.76 50.59 4.83
C SER A 620 19.33 49.45 3.98
N ILE A 621 18.50 48.61 3.36
CA ILE A 621 18.95 47.53 2.49
C ILE A 621 19.33 48.09 1.11
N ILE A 622 20.61 47.96 0.76
CA ILE A 622 21.20 48.49 -0.47
C ILE A 622 21.11 47.47 -1.62
N ALA A 623 21.42 46.21 -1.33
CA ALA A 623 21.47 45.15 -2.33
C ALA A 623 21.28 43.77 -1.71
N VAL A 624 20.73 42.85 -2.52
CA VAL A 624 20.50 41.45 -2.16
C VAL A 624 21.03 40.59 -3.31
N THR A 625 21.82 39.56 -2.99
CA THR A 625 22.36 38.65 -3.99
C THR A 625 22.68 37.29 -3.39
N ASN A 626 22.79 36.27 -4.25
CA ASN A 626 23.37 34.98 -3.88
C ASN A 626 24.70 34.78 -4.64
N PRO A 627 25.87 34.98 -4.01
CA PRO A 627 27.14 34.86 -4.71
C PRO A 627 27.41 33.44 -5.24
N LEU A 628 26.84 32.41 -4.62
CA LEU A 628 26.91 31.01 -5.08
C LEU A 628 25.54 30.53 -5.57
N PRO A 629 25.49 29.56 -6.50
CA PRO A 629 24.23 28.97 -6.94
C PRO A 629 23.54 28.22 -5.80
N ALA A 630 22.20 28.17 -5.85
CA ALA A 630 21.41 27.33 -4.97
C ALA A 630 21.56 25.85 -5.33
N GLN A 631 21.57 24.97 -4.34
CA GLN A 631 21.82 23.53 -4.52
C GLN A 631 20.93 22.68 -3.63
N GLY A 632 20.87 21.37 -3.88
CA GLY A 632 20.11 20.40 -3.08
C GLY A 632 18.66 20.19 -3.50
N GLY A 633 18.12 21.06 -4.37
CA GLY A 633 16.78 20.92 -4.91
C GLY A 633 16.66 19.65 -5.74
N SER A 634 15.77 18.75 -5.33
CA SER A 634 15.61 17.43 -5.95
C SER A 634 14.14 17.11 -6.12
N ILE A 635 13.78 16.68 -7.33
CA ILE A 635 12.39 16.44 -7.67
C ILE A 635 11.87 15.17 -6.99
N LEU A 636 10.57 15.13 -6.78
CA LEU A 636 9.84 13.92 -6.49
C LEU A 636 10.02 12.97 -7.69
N ARG A 637 10.81 11.89 -7.52
CA ARG A 637 10.97 10.89 -8.60
C ARG A 637 9.62 10.23 -8.84
N VAL A 638 9.07 10.46 -10.04
CA VAL A 638 7.91 9.73 -10.56
C VAL A 638 8.36 8.29 -10.76
N TRP A 639 7.69 7.37 -10.09
CA TRP A 639 8.00 5.95 -10.21
C TRP A 639 7.35 5.42 -11.48
N SER A 640 8.02 5.57 -12.62
CA SER A 640 7.63 4.86 -13.84
C SER A 640 8.44 3.57 -13.92
N MET A 641 7.80 2.43 -13.68
CA MET A 641 8.36 1.11 -14.01
C MET A 641 8.32 0.84 -15.54
N TYR A 642 7.79 1.77 -16.33
CA TYR A 642 7.82 1.75 -17.79
C TYR A 642 8.71 2.90 -18.29
N ALA A 643 10.02 2.70 -18.23
CA ALA A 643 11.02 3.45 -19.00
C ALA A 643 12.10 2.48 -19.45
#